data_AF-A0A7C6BPC3-F1
#
_entry.id   AF-A0A7C6BPC3-F1
#
_cell.length_a   1.000
_cell.length_b   1.000
_cell.length_c   1.000
_cell.angle_alpha   90.00
_cell.angle_beta   90.00
_cell.angle_gamma   90.00
#
_symmetry.space_group_name_H-M   'P 1'
#
loop_
_entity.id
_entity.type
_entity.pdbx_description
1 polymer ?
#
loop_
_entity_poly.entity_id
_entity_poly.type
_entity_poly.pdbx_seq_one_letter_code
_entity_poly.pdbx_strand_id
1 'polypeptide(L)'
;MKNFNRKFLGFILSVILTCGIFGTGMADSAAGTVVVTKEMVTDTQRRYTLIVNGVETPLKEGTYENAILAESEAYGRFGSSAQGEESDYAYRAALYVTKDGIDEDKSVTQAIQGGSYSDTEAHGITINASSDSFNGMILDGGNYTISNATLNLNSNSDGSNVNDFTGLGTAIVNANGGKLILQDSAIHTTGVAKLALLTDSGAATLVKDSTISVQGGTLYEGYRNNSSMATMVSPPWVLGIGGNARLSNLEGRYSLLTVVNSKMTAGGWGVLSTDSGSDMQIVVVDSEITLNQSNMGDISDPYLDTYGTGYGAFAIGQAQEFFYGTTINAGTYGGVITGGYMTFADSNFENGTMNVYPLSGDAERYDFLGHNVTGFSSEAAFEGITGKGQPTILNSDGFGIMTWGSAGVKLTEGTVFNTDEAAFLIKSPDTTILVEDGSEIHVKNGILLQMIDDENNAVETDAQQIFDTQYTVLAGWPSENGSVTQTSDGGYVTFTMKDTALEGNLYNGTGYHNQNGRSLVIFIDSGASLRGDISATEVIHVNEKYNGTNALNAQKYYIPSDQYYYIGRVANREYFNGNNFVQVTVQKGGEWRPQKTSLITYLHIEEGGSVYADIMDNGDGTYTLIPSENLLTNVVFGQANELIQVKGGFAFGPGGPGGFDPSMMGDFDPSQMEGFDPSQMGDFDPSKMPDFDPSKMEGFDPSQMGDFDPSKMPDFDPSKFGNPPMPTQDGTPEK
;
A
#
# COMPACT_ATOMS: atom_id res chain seq x y z
N MET A 1 22.54 30.23 -64.26
CA MET A 1 23.61 31.26 -64.26
C MET A 1 24.13 31.34 -62.84
N LYS A 2 25.18 30.57 -62.54
CA LYS A 2 26.59 31.00 -62.41
C LYS A 2 26.89 31.72 -61.07
N ASN A 3 27.50 30.95 -60.17
CA ASN A 3 28.70 31.23 -59.36
C ASN A 3 29.04 32.67 -58.95
N PHE A 4 29.35 32.80 -57.65
CA PHE A 4 30.36 33.62 -56.94
C PHE A 4 29.68 34.14 -55.65
N ASN A 5 30.09 33.85 -54.41
CA ASN A 5 31.44 33.69 -53.87
C ASN A 5 31.40 32.83 -52.58
N ARG A 6 31.99 31.64 -52.63
CA ARG A 6 32.60 30.96 -51.47
C ARG A 6 34.01 31.54 -51.32
N LYS A 7 34.29 32.24 -50.22
CA LYS A 7 35.62 32.50 -49.61
C LYS A 7 35.50 33.67 -48.63
N PHE A 8 35.12 33.39 -47.38
CA PHE A 8 35.56 34.09 -46.15
C PHE A 8 34.75 33.56 -44.96
N LEU A 9 35.12 32.40 -44.43
CA LEU A 9 34.97 32.03 -43.01
C LEU A 9 35.63 30.66 -42.83
N GLY A 10 36.94 30.63 -43.00
CA GLY A 10 37.78 29.54 -42.59
C GLY A 10 38.83 30.16 -41.69
N PHE A 11 38.65 30.02 -40.38
CA PHE A 11 39.69 29.85 -39.35
C PHE A 11 38.97 29.68 -38.01
N ILE A 12 39.38 28.66 -37.24
CA ILE A 12 38.81 28.20 -35.95
C ILE A 12 37.63 27.22 -36.06
N LEU A 13 37.89 26.04 -36.65
CA LEU A 13 37.30 24.77 -36.18
C LEU A 13 38.10 23.61 -36.77
N SER A 14 39.10 23.11 -36.04
CA SER A 14 39.78 21.84 -36.33
C SER A 14 40.64 21.44 -35.13
N VAL A 15 40.08 20.62 -34.24
CA VAL A 15 40.78 19.42 -33.76
C VAL A 15 39.82 18.27 -33.97
N ILE A 16 40.31 17.28 -34.70
CA ILE A 16 39.63 16.09 -35.23
C ILE A 16 39.65 15.01 -34.16
N LEU A 17 38.53 14.32 -33.95
CA LEU A 17 38.56 12.92 -33.52
C LEU A 17 37.66 12.09 -34.43
N THR A 18 38.26 11.14 -35.15
CA THR A 18 37.57 10.06 -35.84
C THR A 18 38.38 8.80 -35.60
N CYS A 19 37.80 7.81 -34.93
CA CYS A 19 38.10 6.40 -35.12
C CYS A 19 36.96 5.61 -34.48
N GLY A 20 36.21 4.88 -35.32
CA GLY A 20 35.27 3.87 -34.86
C GLY A 20 35.98 2.54 -34.61
N ILE A 21 35.64 1.88 -33.51
CA ILE A 21 35.87 0.46 -33.25
C ILE A 21 34.63 -0.06 -32.51
N PHE A 22 34.05 -1.16 -32.99
CA PHE A 22 33.04 -1.95 -32.27
C PHE A 22 33.69 -2.67 -31.08
N GLY A 23 33.03 -2.65 -29.92
CA GLY A 23 33.22 -3.61 -28.83
C GLY A 23 33.72 -3.04 -27.50
N THR A 24 32.90 -3.23 -26.45
CA THR A 24 33.10 -2.96 -25.01
C THR A 24 33.20 -1.49 -24.61
N GLY A 25 32.12 -0.98 -24.02
CA GLY A 25 32.00 0.39 -23.51
C GLY A 25 32.99 0.66 -22.36
N MET A 26 34.05 1.37 -22.69
CA MET A 26 34.80 2.23 -21.76
C MET A 26 34.90 3.60 -22.42
N ALA A 27 33.96 4.49 -22.13
CA ALA A 27 34.02 5.87 -22.59
C ALA A 27 34.86 6.70 -21.63
N ASP A 28 36.19 6.59 -21.74
CA ASP A 28 37.11 7.55 -21.13
C ASP A 28 37.15 8.81 -22.02
N SER A 29 36.06 9.58 -22.03
CA SER A 29 36.00 10.84 -22.78
C SER A 29 36.95 11.84 -22.13
N ALA A 30 37.97 12.31 -22.88
CA ALA A 30 38.98 13.22 -22.36
C ALA A 30 38.34 14.52 -21.83
N ALA A 31 38.26 14.64 -20.51
CA ALA A 31 37.75 15.81 -19.83
C ALA A 31 38.67 17.02 -20.06
N GLY A 32 38.07 18.20 -20.22
CA GLY A 32 38.79 19.42 -20.60
C GLY A 32 38.20 20.66 -19.95
N THR A 33 38.52 21.83 -20.52
CA THR A 33 37.91 23.10 -20.09
C THR A 33 36.58 23.30 -20.83
N VAL A 34 35.48 23.43 -20.09
CA VAL A 34 34.14 23.70 -20.63
C VAL A 34 33.71 25.11 -20.22
N VAL A 35 33.20 25.89 -21.17
CA VAL A 35 32.56 27.19 -20.91
C VAL A 35 31.06 27.03 -21.09
N VAL A 36 30.30 27.17 -20.00
CA VAL A 36 28.85 27.17 -20.02
C VAL A 36 28.38 28.62 -20.17
N THR A 37 27.62 28.90 -21.22
CA THR A 37 27.08 30.24 -21.49
C THR A 37 25.67 30.39 -20.96
N LYS A 38 25.21 31.63 -20.78
CA LYS A 38 23.82 31.91 -20.44
C LYS A 38 22.81 31.30 -21.44
N GLU A 39 23.15 31.31 -22.73
CA GLU A 39 22.30 30.72 -23.78
C GLU A 39 22.10 29.22 -23.57
N MET A 40 23.17 28.49 -23.23
CA MET A 40 23.11 27.05 -22.93
C MET A 40 22.25 26.75 -21.70
N VAL A 41 22.33 27.59 -20.66
CA VAL A 41 21.52 27.42 -19.43
C VAL A 41 20.03 27.62 -19.69
N THR A 42 19.68 28.48 -20.65
CA THR A 42 18.29 28.80 -21.00
C THR A 42 17.76 28.02 -22.21
N ASP A 43 18.56 27.10 -22.77
CA ASP A 43 18.16 26.33 -23.94
C ASP A 43 17.10 25.29 -23.56
N THR A 44 15.90 25.44 -24.10
CA THR A 44 14.78 24.51 -23.87
C THR A 44 14.67 23.45 -24.95
N GLN A 45 15.45 23.54 -26.03
CA GLN A 45 15.44 22.58 -27.14
C GLN A 45 16.53 21.52 -27.02
N ARG A 46 17.67 21.85 -26.41
CA ARG A 46 18.78 20.92 -26.17
C ARG A 46 18.92 20.64 -24.68
N ARG A 47 19.18 19.39 -24.31
CA ARG A 47 19.44 19.02 -22.91
C ARG A 47 20.93 18.90 -22.70
N TYR A 48 21.52 19.94 -22.13
CA TYR A 48 22.91 19.95 -21.73
C TYR A 48 23.10 19.35 -20.34
N THR A 49 24.05 18.43 -20.22
CA THR A 49 24.48 17.86 -18.94
C THR A 49 25.94 18.19 -18.70
N LEU A 50 26.20 18.94 -17.63
CA LEU A 50 27.53 19.28 -17.20
C LEU A 50 28.05 18.21 -16.23
N ILE A 51 29.22 17.67 -16.53
CA ILE A 51 29.90 16.68 -15.71
C ILE A 51 31.26 17.26 -15.33
N VAL A 52 31.56 17.38 -14.04
CA VAL A 52 32.80 17.96 -13.52
C VAL A 52 33.47 16.94 -12.62
N ASN A 53 34.73 16.57 -12.92
CA ASN A 53 35.42 15.48 -12.22
C ASN A 53 34.60 14.17 -12.16
N GLY A 54 33.87 13.89 -13.24
CA GLY A 54 32.99 12.72 -13.35
C GLY A 54 31.67 12.82 -12.57
N VAL A 55 31.37 13.94 -11.92
CA VAL A 55 30.11 14.14 -11.17
C VAL A 55 29.15 15.00 -11.99
N GLU A 56 27.92 14.53 -12.20
CA GLU A 56 26.87 15.37 -12.79
C GLU A 56 26.59 16.57 -11.87
N THR A 57 26.62 17.77 -12.45
CA THR A 57 26.62 19.04 -11.72
C THR A 57 25.59 19.99 -12.31
N PRO A 58 24.89 20.80 -11.48
CA PRO A 58 23.95 21.80 -11.98
C PRO A 58 24.56 22.70 -13.04
N LEU A 59 23.86 22.82 -14.17
CA LEU A 59 24.27 23.66 -15.29
C LEU A 59 24.16 25.14 -14.92
N LYS A 60 25.30 25.80 -14.70
CA LYS A 60 25.37 27.24 -14.38
C LYS A 60 26.39 27.93 -15.28
N GLU A 61 26.15 29.20 -15.58
CA GLU A 61 27.08 30.01 -16.38
C GLU A 61 28.46 30.06 -15.68
N GLY A 62 29.51 29.74 -16.42
CA GLY A 62 30.85 29.65 -15.84
C GLY A 62 31.87 28.93 -16.72
N THR A 63 33.08 28.79 -16.18
CA THR A 63 34.16 28.01 -16.78
C THR A 63 34.56 26.90 -15.82
N TYR A 64 34.57 25.68 -16.33
CA TYR A 64 34.79 24.46 -15.56
C TYR A 64 35.99 23.72 -16.11
N GLU A 65 36.87 23.26 -15.23
CA GLU A 65 38.02 22.43 -15.58
C GLU A 65 37.72 20.97 -15.30
N ASN A 66 38.40 20.07 -16.04
CA ASN A 66 38.16 18.63 -15.98
C ASN A 66 36.66 18.31 -16.14
N ALA A 67 36.05 18.94 -17.14
CA ALA A 67 34.63 18.92 -17.38
C ALA A 67 34.29 18.40 -18.78
N ILE A 68 33.07 17.88 -18.89
CA ILE A 68 32.41 17.43 -20.11
C ILE A 68 31.04 18.10 -20.16
N LEU A 69 30.68 18.58 -21.35
CA LEU A 69 29.32 19.02 -21.64
C LEU A 69 28.72 18.01 -22.61
N ALA A 70 27.85 17.15 -22.10
CA ALA A 70 27.12 16.18 -22.90
C ALA A 70 25.79 16.77 -23.37
N GLU A 71 25.31 16.34 -24.53
CA GLU A 71 24.01 16.70 -25.07
C GLU A 71 23.20 15.41 -25.20
N SER A 72 21.95 15.42 -24.74
CA SER A 72 20.99 14.33 -24.94
C SER A 72 19.70 14.87 -25.53
N GLU A 73 18.93 14.01 -26.18
CA GLU A 73 17.59 14.35 -26.61
C GLU A 73 16.69 14.61 -25.40
N ALA A 74 15.83 15.62 -25.52
CA ALA A 74 14.72 15.80 -24.60
C ALA A 74 13.68 14.73 -24.88
N TYR A 75 13.13 14.13 -23.83
CA TYR A 75 11.93 13.31 -23.94
C TYR A 75 10.93 13.73 -22.87
N GLY A 76 9.66 13.62 -23.23
CA GLY A 76 8.54 14.05 -22.42
C GLY A 76 8.16 13.03 -21.35
N ARG A 77 6.95 13.22 -20.85
CA ARG A 77 6.34 12.43 -19.78
C ARG A 77 6.46 10.92 -20.01
N PHE A 78 6.83 10.23 -18.95
CA PHE A 78 6.94 8.78 -18.85
C PHE A 78 6.03 8.28 -17.72
N GLY A 79 5.51 7.07 -17.82
CA GLY A 79 4.72 6.45 -16.75
C GLY A 79 3.22 6.72 -16.76
N SER A 80 2.52 6.25 -15.73
CA SER A 80 1.06 6.22 -15.63
C SER A 80 0.44 7.47 -15.00
N SER A 81 1.23 8.26 -14.25
CA SER A 81 0.73 9.52 -13.69
C SER A 81 0.23 10.40 -14.84
N ALA A 82 -0.89 11.12 -14.67
CA ALA A 82 -1.48 12.03 -15.66
C ALA A 82 -1.43 13.53 -15.23
N GLN A 83 -0.77 13.85 -14.11
CA GLN A 83 -0.67 15.19 -13.53
C GLN A 83 0.59 15.98 -13.98
N GLY A 84 0.45 17.28 -14.27
CA GLY A 84 1.51 18.18 -14.80
C GLY A 84 1.54 18.28 -16.33
N GLU A 85 2.08 19.37 -16.89
CA GLU A 85 2.16 19.59 -18.34
C GLU A 85 3.37 18.84 -18.94
N GLU A 86 3.26 18.31 -20.16
CA GLU A 86 4.37 17.59 -20.82
C GLU A 86 5.66 18.42 -20.93
N SER A 87 5.54 19.75 -21.00
CA SER A 87 6.67 20.68 -21.04
C SER A 87 7.43 20.83 -19.72
N ASP A 88 6.83 20.40 -18.60
CA ASP A 88 7.39 20.56 -17.26
C ASP A 88 8.50 19.54 -16.99
N TYR A 89 8.56 18.47 -17.78
CA TYR A 89 9.47 17.36 -17.55
C TYR A 89 10.67 17.39 -18.51
N ALA A 90 11.84 17.66 -17.93
CA ALA A 90 13.12 17.77 -18.62
C ALA A 90 14.05 16.61 -18.22
N TYR A 91 13.60 15.37 -18.41
CA TYR A 91 14.37 14.21 -17.98
C TYR A 91 15.74 14.14 -18.64
N ARG A 92 16.75 13.78 -17.83
CA ARG A 92 18.11 13.49 -18.22
C ARG A 92 18.58 12.32 -17.37
N ALA A 93 19.16 11.31 -17.99
CA ALA A 93 19.59 10.10 -17.28
C ALA A 93 21.02 9.73 -17.67
N ALA A 94 21.78 9.13 -16.75
CA ALA A 94 23.09 8.57 -17.10
C ALA A 94 22.94 7.39 -18.07
N LEU A 95 21.89 6.57 -17.87
CA LEU A 95 21.51 5.52 -18.81
C LEU A 95 20.00 5.52 -19.05
N TYR A 96 19.61 5.50 -20.32
CA TYR A 96 18.24 5.25 -20.77
C TYR A 96 18.20 3.93 -21.53
N VAL A 97 17.40 2.98 -21.03
CA VAL A 97 17.28 1.65 -21.61
C VAL A 97 15.84 1.43 -22.03
N THR A 98 15.66 0.88 -23.23
CA THR A 98 14.35 0.45 -23.74
C THR A 98 14.28 -1.06 -23.81
N LYS A 99 13.11 -1.60 -24.16
CA LYS A 99 12.98 -3.02 -24.54
C LYS A 99 13.93 -3.50 -25.64
N ASP A 100 14.48 -2.59 -26.45
CA ASP A 100 15.35 -2.89 -27.58
C ASP A 100 16.85 -2.66 -27.25
N GLY A 101 17.19 -2.23 -26.03
CA GLY A 101 18.55 -1.94 -25.58
C GLY A 101 18.77 -0.48 -25.17
N ILE A 102 20.03 -0.08 -25.01
CA ILE A 102 20.39 1.30 -24.61
C ILE A 102 20.05 2.28 -25.73
N ASP A 103 19.38 3.38 -25.37
CA ASP A 103 19.16 4.53 -26.25
C ASP A 103 20.28 5.55 -26.01
N GLU A 104 21.32 5.53 -26.84
CA GLU A 104 22.49 6.39 -26.71
C GLU A 104 22.16 7.88 -26.90
N ASP A 105 21.13 8.22 -27.69
CA ASP A 105 20.74 9.61 -27.93
C ASP A 105 20.04 10.22 -26.70
N LYS A 106 19.43 9.39 -25.84
CA LYS A 106 18.82 9.78 -24.57
C LYS A 106 19.72 9.56 -23.34
N SER A 107 20.86 8.91 -23.51
CA SER A 107 21.77 8.56 -22.42
C SER A 107 22.91 9.58 -22.28
N VAL A 108 23.27 9.88 -21.03
CA VAL A 108 24.47 10.66 -20.70
C VAL A 108 25.52 9.72 -20.09
N THR A 109 26.03 8.81 -20.92
CA THR A 109 26.93 7.73 -20.47
C THR A 109 28.25 8.24 -19.88
N GLN A 110 28.63 9.49 -20.17
CA GLN A 110 29.80 10.15 -19.57
C GLN A 110 29.65 10.42 -18.07
N ALA A 111 28.43 10.32 -17.51
CA ALA A 111 28.18 10.39 -16.07
C ALA A 111 28.44 9.04 -15.36
N ILE A 112 28.70 7.96 -16.10
CA ILE A 112 28.98 6.63 -15.57
C ILE A 112 30.48 6.47 -15.35
N GLN A 113 30.88 6.06 -14.15
CA GLN A 113 32.27 5.79 -13.78
C GLN A 113 32.47 4.32 -13.44
N GLY A 114 33.59 3.75 -13.89
CA GLY A 114 33.96 2.38 -13.58
C GLY A 114 32.94 1.35 -14.12
N GLY A 115 33.18 0.08 -13.78
CA GLY A 115 32.29 -1.02 -14.17
C GLY A 115 32.15 -1.22 -15.68
N SER A 116 31.02 -1.82 -16.07
CA SER A 116 30.62 -2.05 -17.45
C SER A 116 29.10 -2.01 -17.57
N TYR A 117 28.60 -1.66 -18.75
CA TYR A 117 27.18 -1.71 -19.08
C TYR A 117 26.97 -2.21 -20.51
N SER A 118 25.78 -2.74 -20.78
CA SER A 118 25.31 -3.28 -22.05
C SER A 118 23.80 -3.11 -22.18
N ASP A 119 23.23 -3.57 -23.29
CA ASP A 119 21.79 -3.51 -23.56
C ASP A 119 20.91 -4.25 -22.53
N THR A 120 21.49 -5.15 -21.74
CA THR A 120 20.74 -6.00 -20.79
C THR A 120 21.25 -5.92 -19.35
N GLU A 121 22.42 -5.32 -19.10
CA GLU A 121 22.99 -5.28 -17.76
C GLU A 121 23.96 -4.13 -17.53
N ALA A 122 24.05 -3.70 -16.27
CA ALA A 122 25.10 -2.85 -15.73
C ALA A 122 25.75 -3.52 -14.50
N HIS A 123 27.07 -3.51 -14.44
CA HIS A 123 27.85 -4.17 -13.39
C HIS A 123 28.97 -3.28 -12.88
N GLY A 124 29.06 -3.08 -11.57
CA GLY A 124 30.19 -2.37 -10.94
C GLY A 124 30.23 -0.87 -11.23
N ILE A 125 29.15 -0.30 -11.79
CA ILE A 125 29.12 1.11 -12.19
C ILE A 125 28.93 2.03 -10.99
N THR A 126 29.47 3.25 -11.09
CA THR A 126 29.24 4.33 -10.15
C THR A 126 28.64 5.53 -10.88
N ILE A 127 27.54 6.06 -10.37
CA ILE A 127 26.94 7.31 -10.85
C ILE A 127 26.90 8.30 -9.70
N ASN A 128 27.50 9.47 -9.88
CA ASN A 128 27.46 10.56 -8.90
C ASN A 128 26.80 11.77 -9.55
N ALA A 129 25.76 12.31 -8.91
CA ALA A 129 25.05 13.50 -9.37
C ALA A 129 24.76 14.47 -8.23
N SER A 130 24.69 15.75 -8.56
CA SER A 130 24.40 16.82 -7.60
C SER A 130 23.28 17.77 -8.03
N SER A 131 22.68 17.54 -9.20
CA SER A 131 21.48 18.24 -9.61
C SER A 131 20.22 17.61 -9.04
N ASP A 132 19.21 18.44 -8.83
CA ASP A 132 17.92 18.03 -8.30
C ASP A 132 17.23 17.07 -9.28
N SER A 133 17.16 17.44 -10.56
CA SER A 133 16.34 16.80 -11.59
C SER A 133 17.10 15.84 -12.54
N PHE A 134 18.28 15.35 -12.15
CA PHE A 134 19.01 14.34 -12.93
C PHE A 134 18.68 12.93 -12.42
N ASN A 135 18.38 12.02 -13.35
CA ASN A 135 18.11 10.62 -13.07
C ASN A 135 19.38 9.78 -13.19
N GLY A 136 19.50 8.74 -12.37
CA GLY A 136 20.61 7.79 -12.53
C GLY A 136 20.36 6.93 -13.76
N MET A 137 19.29 6.14 -13.71
CA MET A 137 18.91 5.22 -14.79
C MET A 137 17.40 5.27 -15.02
N ILE A 138 16.99 5.22 -16.27
CA ILE A 138 15.58 5.05 -16.66
C ILE A 138 15.47 3.81 -17.54
N LEU A 139 14.60 2.89 -17.14
CA LEU A 139 14.28 1.66 -17.84
C LEU A 139 12.83 1.75 -18.32
N ASP A 140 12.69 1.84 -19.64
CA ASP A 140 11.44 2.01 -20.37
C ASP A 140 11.09 0.69 -21.09
N GLY A 141 10.69 -0.29 -20.29
CA GLY A 141 10.45 -1.66 -20.71
C GLY A 141 11.72 -2.52 -20.82
N GLY A 142 11.52 -3.80 -21.16
CA GLY A 142 12.62 -4.78 -21.30
C GLY A 142 13.09 -5.41 -19.99
N ASN A 143 14.05 -6.34 -20.09
CA ASN A 143 14.67 -6.99 -18.94
C ASN A 143 16.05 -6.39 -18.71
N TYR A 144 16.35 -5.94 -17.50
CA TYR A 144 17.65 -5.36 -17.16
C TYR A 144 18.15 -5.78 -15.79
N THR A 145 19.45 -6.05 -15.68
CA THR A 145 20.10 -6.40 -14.41
C THR A 145 21.13 -5.35 -14.01
N ILE A 146 21.05 -4.84 -12.79
CA ILE A 146 22.03 -3.93 -12.19
C ILE A 146 22.69 -4.66 -11.02
N SER A 147 24.01 -4.77 -11.03
CA SER A 147 24.75 -5.49 -9.99
C SER A 147 26.00 -4.75 -9.54
N ASN A 148 26.34 -4.84 -8.23
CA ASN A 148 27.52 -4.17 -7.65
C ASN A 148 27.60 -2.67 -7.96
N ALA A 149 26.47 -1.99 -8.13
CA ALA A 149 26.42 -0.60 -8.53
C ALA A 149 26.37 0.34 -7.32
N THR A 150 26.88 1.57 -7.48
CA THR A 150 26.75 2.64 -6.49
C THR A 150 26.18 3.89 -7.14
N LEU A 151 24.97 4.30 -6.74
CA LEU A 151 24.32 5.50 -7.24
C LEU A 151 24.21 6.52 -6.10
N ASN A 152 24.92 7.65 -6.22
CA ASN A 152 24.90 8.76 -5.26
C ASN A 152 24.30 10.01 -5.93
N LEU A 153 23.01 10.27 -5.73
CA LEU A 153 22.32 11.43 -6.29
C LEU A 153 22.03 12.44 -5.18
N ASN A 154 23.06 13.22 -4.84
CA ASN A 154 23.06 14.05 -3.65
C ASN A 154 22.92 15.53 -3.97
N SER A 155 21.78 16.11 -3.64
CA SER A 155 21.45 17.48 -3.98
C SER A 155 20.94 18.25 -2.75
N ASN A 156 20.80 19.57 -2.91
CA ASN A 156 20.07 20.40 -1.95
C ASN A 156 18.67 20.71 -2.50
N SER A 157 18.05 19.76 -3.22
CA SER A 157 16.69 19.93 -3.77
C SER A 157 15.75 20.44 -2.68
N ASP A 158 15.04 21.51 -3.02
CA ASP A 158 14.01 22.14 -2.19
C ASP A 158 12.59 21.70 -2.59
N GLY A 159 12.47 20.82 -3.60
CA GLY A 159 11.21 20.30 -4.12
C GLY A 159 10.66 21.06 -5.33
N SER A 160 11.27 22.17 -5.74
CA SER A 160 10.72 23.01 -6.82
C SER A 160 10.96 22.47 -8.23
N ASN A 161 11.90 21.53 -8.40
CA ASN A 161 12.31 21.01 -9.71
C ASN A 161 12.53 19.48 -9.69
N VAL A 162 11.68 18.77 -8.95
CA VAL A 162 11.67 17.30 -8.84
C VAL A 162 10.22 16.85 -8.71
N ASN A 163 9.97 15.57 -8.99
CA ASN A 163 8.65 15.01 -8.77
C ASN A 163 8.75 13.50 -8.60
N ASP A 164 8.26 13.03 -7.46
CA ASP A 164 8.38 11.65 -7.01
C ASP A 164 7.21 10.73 -7.43
N PHE A 165 6.17 11.30 -8.03
CA PHE A 165 5.08 10.58 -8.71
C PHE A 165 5.42 10.27 -10.17
N THR A 166 6.30 11.06 -10.77
CA THR A 166 6.72 10.94 -12.19
C THR A 166 8.15 10.44 -12.32
N GLY A 167 8.89 10.41 -11.21
CA GLY A 167 10.27 9.93 -11.17
C GLY A 167 11.31 10.96 -11.62
N LEU A 168 10.96 12.24 -11.74
CA LEU A 168 11.92 13.28 -12.10
C LEU A 168 12.95 13.47 -10.97
N GLY A 169 14.22 13.20 -11.27
CA GLY A 169 15.32 13.27 -10.30
C GLY A 169 15.55 11.97 -9.51
N THR A 170 14.78 10.91 -9.78
CA THR A 170 14.90 9.60 -9.13
C THR A 170 16.17 8.85 -9.55
N ALA A 171 16.78 8.09 -8.62
CA ALA A 171 17.97 7.30 -8.93
C ALA A 171 17.72 6.23 -9.98
N ILE A 172 16.68 5.41 -9.82
CA ILE A 172 16.26 4.43 -10.83
C ILE A 172 14.76 4.51 -11.05
N VAL A 173 14.38 4.65 -12.30
CA VAL A 173 12.99 4.54 -12.76
C VAL A 173 12.86 3.28 -13.61
N ASN A 174 11.87 2.43 -13.31
CA ASN A 174 11.52 1.26 -14.10
C ASN A 174 10.03 1.32 -14.44
N ALA A 175 9.66 1.37 -15.72
CA ALA A 175 8.25 1.34 -16.10
C ALA A 175 7.96 0.62 -17.41
N ASN A 176 6.70 0.72 -17.84
CA ASN A 176 6.16 0.24 -19.11
C ASN A 176 6.44 -1.27 -19.29
N GLY A 177 6.13 -2.04 -18.25
CA GLY A 177 6.32 -3.50 -18.23
C GLY A 177 7.79 -3.94 -18.08
N GLY A 178 8.71 -3.04 -17.71
CA GLY A 178 10.11 -3.37 -17.50
C GLY A 178 10.33 -4.32 -16.32
N LYS A 179 11.26 -5.27 -16.48
CA LYS A 179 11.68 -6.21 -15.43
C LYS A 179 13.10 -5.89 -15.00
N LEU A 180 13.24 -5.32 -13.81
CA LEU A 180 14.52 -4.94 -13.23
C LEU A 180 14.94 -5.92 -12.12
N ILE A 181 16.18 -6.38 -12.16
CA ILE A 181 16.86 -6.98 -11.02
C ILE A 181 17.99 -6.05 -10.58
N LEU A 182 17.88 -5.46 -9.39
CA LEU A 182 18.92 -4.69 -8.71
C LEU A 182 19.50 -5.55 -7.59
N GLN A 183 20.79 -5.87 -7.65
CA GLN A 183 21.42 -6.73 -6.65
C GLN A 183 22.79 -6.23 -6.19
N ASP A 184 23.18 -6.57 -4.97
CA ASP A 184 24.51 -6.29 -4.41
C ASP A 184 24.90 -4.80 -4.51
N SER A 185 23.93 -3.89 -4.46
CA SER A 185 24.10 -2.50 -4.86
C SER A 185 23.79 -1.51 -3.74
N ALA A 186 24.28 -0.29 -3.90
CA ALA A 186 24.04 0.81 -2.99
C ALA A 186 23.40 2.01 -3.72
N ILE A 187 22.31 2.55 -3.18
CA ILE A 187 21.70 3.79 -3.65
C ILE A 187 21.61 4.77 -2.48
N HIS A 188 22.08 5.98 -2.70
CA HIS A 188 21.95 7.09 -1.77
C HIS A 188 21.44 8.34 -2.48
N THR A 189 20.35 8.92 -1.98
CA THR A 189 19.83 10.21 -2.45
C THR A 189 19.63 11.18 -1.29
N THR A 190 19.84 12.47 -1.56
CA THR A 190 19.57 13.57 -0.63
C THR A 190 18.86 14.72 -1.33
N GLY A 191 17.91 15.35 -0.61
CA GLY A 191 17.09 16.46 -1.08
C GLY A 191 15.60 16.13 -1.05
N VAL A 192 14.77 17.17 -0.98
CA VAL A 192 13.30 17.05 -0.99
C VAL A 192 12.85 16.27 -2.22
N ALA A 193 11.94 15.30 -2.02
CA ALA A 193 11.28 14.48 -3.04
C ALA A 193 12.22 13.75 -4.04
N LYS A 194 13.44 13.41 -3.61
CA LYS A 194 14.42 12.66 -4.43
C LYS A 194 14.35 11.15 -4.16
N LEU A 195 13.54 10.43 -4.93
CA LEU A 195 13.38 8.98 -4.76
C LEU A 195 14.63 8.19 -5.11
N ALA A 196 14.76 7.03 -4.48
CA ALA A 196 15.67 6.00 -4.92
C ALA A 196 15.06 5.20 -6.07
N LEU A 197 13.81 4.74 -5.92
CA LEU A 197 13.16 3.82 -6.85
C LEU A 197 11.75 4.28 -7.21
N LEU A 198 11.45 4.31 -8.51
CA LEU A 198 10.09 4.36 -9.02
C LEU A 198 9.82 3.11 -9.87
N THR A 199 8.75 2.39 -9.56
CA THR A 199 8.25 1.30 -10.40
C THR A 199 6.84 1.65 -10.88
N ASP A 200 6.63 1.71 -12.19
CA ASP A 200 5.38 2.24 -12.76
C ASP A 200 4.87 1.43 -13.97
N SER A 201 3.62 1.63 -14.36
CA SER A 201 3.01 1.12 -15.60
C SER A 201 3.23 -0.39 -15.81
N GLY A 202 2.96 -1.19 -14.78
CA GLY A 202 3.01 -2.66 -14.84
C GLY A 202 4.42 -3.24 -14.85
N ALA A 203 5.43 -2.45 -14.49
CA ALA A 203 6.80 -2.93 -14.35
C ALA A 203 6.99 -3.75 -13.06
N ALA A 204 8.02 -4.61 -13.07
CA ALA A 204 8.42 -5.45 -11.95
C ALA A 204 9.87 -5.19 -11.57
N THR A 205 10.12 -4.82 -10.31
CA THR A 205 11.46 -4.54 -9.78
C THR A 205 11.78 -5.49 -8.63
N LEU A 206 12.91 -6.20 -8.71
CA LEU A 206 13.50 -6.97 -7.61
C LEU A 206 14.72 -6.24 -7.07
N VAL A 207 14.75 -5.95 -5.77
CA VAL A 207 15.90 -5.45 -5.03
C VAL A 207 16.41 -6.57 -4.13
N LYS A 208 17.68 -6.94 -4.25
CA LYS A 208 18.26 -8.05 -3.50
C LYS A 208 19.63 -7.70 -2.93
N ASP A 209 19.92 -8.13 -1.69
CA ASP A 209 21.25 -8.00 -1.07
C ASP A 209 21.82 -6.57 -1.14
N SER A 210 20.94 -5.55 -1.04
CA SER A 210 21.28 -4.16 -1.36
C SER A 210 20.99 -3.21 -0.20
N THR A 211 21.62 -2.03 -0.23
CA THR A 211 21.38 -0.96 0.75
C THR A 211 20.90 0.30 0.04
N ILE A 212 19.71 0.77 0.38
CA ILE A 212 19.08 1.94 -0.24
C ILE A 212 18.75 2.95 0.85
N SER A 213 19.15 4.21 0.63
CA SER A 213 18.86 5.28 1.58
C SER A 213 18.46 6.57 0.88
N VAL A 214 17.43 7.22 1.40
CA VAL A 214 16.94 8.52 0.94
C VAL A 214 16.87 9.46 2.14
N GLN A 215 17.30 10.70 1.95
CA GLN A 215 17.30 11.73 2.98
C GLN A 215 16.65 13.00 2.46
N GLY A 216 15.92 13.67 3.35
CA GLY A 216 15.15 14.87 3.03
C GLY A 216 16.00 16.12 2.86
N GLY A 217 15.32 17.25 2.78
CA GLY A 217 15.92 18.58 2.68
C GLY A 217 15.04 19.67 3.27
N THR A 218 15.33 20.92 2.91
CA THR A 218 14.52 22.08 3.28
C THR A 218 13.58 22.43 2.14
N LEU A 219 12.28 22.53 2.42
CA LEU A 219 11.27 22.91 1.43
C LEU A 219 11.52 24.32 0.90
N TYR A 220 11.16 24.57 -0.37
CA TYR A 220 11.24 25.89 -0.97
C TYR A 220 10.36 26.92 -0.23
N GLU A 221 10.79 28.18 -0.25
CA GLU A 221 10.06 29.27 0.40
C GLU A 221 8.64 29.43 -0.18
N GLY A 222 7.63 29.40 0.68
CA GLY A 222 6.24 29.56 0.29
C GLY A 222 5.53 28.27 -0.14
N TYR A 223 6.14 27.09 0.04
CA TYR A 223 5.42 25.82 -0.12
C TYR A 223 4.15 25.80 0.75
N ARG A 224 3.03 25.39 0.15
CA ARG A 224 1.75 25.21 0.82
C ARG A 224 1.39 23.73 0.76
N ASN A 225 1.19 23.10 1.92
CA ASN A 225 0.87 21.67 2.01
C ASN A 225 -0.43 21.37 1.23
N ASN A 226 -0.39 20.37 0.34
CA ASN A 226 -1.44 20.06 -0.62
C ASN A 226 -1.41 18.57 -0.99
N SER A 227 -2.46 18.06 -1.61
CA SER A 227 -2.53 16.67 -2.13
C SER A 227 -2.36 16.56 -3.66
N SER A 228 -1.94 17.63 -4.33
CA SER A 228 -1.75 17.60 -5.79
C SER A 228 -0.44 16.92 -6.14
N MET A 229 -0.50 15.73 -6.75
CA MET A 229 0.69 14.96 -7.17
C MET A 229 1.61 15.72 -8.14
N ALA A 230 1.14 16.80 -8.77
CA ALA A 230 1.99 17.68 -9.58
C ALA A 230 2.96 18.51 -8.73
N THR A 231 2.58 18.87 -7.50
CA THR A 231 3.28 19.86 -6.66
C THR A 231 3.56 19.39 -5.24
N MET A 232 3.03 18.24 -4.83
CA MET A 232 3.18 17.68 -3.49
C MET A 232 4.60 17.13 -3.31
N VAL A 233 5.33 17.67 -2.34
CA VAL A 233 6.71 17.26 -2.00
C VAL A 233 6.90 17.01 -0.49
N SER A 234 5.78 16.94 0.22
CA SER A 234 5.67 16.65 1.65
C SER A 234 4.26 16.08 1.89
N PRO A 235 4.07 15.08 2.77
CA PRO A 235 2.78 14.44 2.93
C PRO A 235 1.73 15.40 3.46
N PRO A 236 0.44 15.16 3.18
CA PRO A 236 -0.65 15.91 3.79
C PRO A 236 -0.56 15.90 5.32
N TRP A 237 -0.47 17.07 5.96
CA TRP A 237 -0.27 17.18 7.41
C TRP A 237 -1.44 16.58 8.21
N VAL A 238 -2.64 16.58 7.60
CA VAL A 238 -3.88 16.06 8.18
C VAL A 238 -3.84 14.56 8.46
N LEU A 239 -2.90 13.86 7.84
CA LEU A 239 -2.64 12.45 8.10
C LEU A 239 -1.89 12.23 9.43
N GLY A 240 -1.46 13.29 10.11
CA GLY A 240 -0.66 13.18 11.32
C GLY A 240 0.81 12.83 11.06
N ILE A 241 1.30 13.03 9.84
CA ILE A 241 2.70 12.79 9.44
C ILE A 241 3.34 14.02 8.82
N GLY A 242 4.66 14.06 8.90
CA GLY A 242 5.51 15.01 8.20
C GLY A 242 6.62 14.33 7.41
N GLY A 243 7.53 15.14 6.88
CA GLY A 243 8.71 14.70 6.13
C GLY A 243 8.68 15.19 4.69
N ASN A 244 9.72 14.82 3.94
CA ASN A 244 9.85 15.15 2.51
C ASN A 244 10.79 14.19 1.77
N ALA A 245 10.99 12.98 2.32
CA ALA A 245 11.87 11.94 1.83
C ALA A 245 11.12 10.62 1.69
N ARG A 246 10.61 10.36 0.49
CA ARG A 246 10.02 9.07 0.13
C ARG A 246 11.08 8.20 -0.56
N LEU A 247 11.27 6.96 -0.11
CA LEU A 247 12.33 6.11 -0.68
C LEU A 247 11.91 5.45 -1.99
N SER A 248 10.78 4.76 -2.00
CA SER A 248 10.19 4.21 -3.21
C SER A 248 8.75 4.60 -3.38
N ASN A 249 8.33 4.63 -4.64
CA ASN A 249 6.94 4.77 -5.01
C ASN A 249 6.58 3.78 -6.12
N LEU A 250 5.37 3.23 -6.04
CA LEU A 250 4.77 2.34 -7.00
C LEU A 250 3.53 3.00 -7.58
N GLU A 251 3.49 3.04 -8.89
CA GLU A 251 2.48 3.77 -9.64
C GLU A 251 1.86 2.86 -10.71
N GLY A 252 0.68 3.25 -11.20
CA GLY A 252 0.04 2.57 -12.31
C GLY A 252 -0.57 1.22 -11.97
N ARG A 253 -1.03 0.52 -13.01
CA ARG A 253 -1.73 -0.76 -12.84
C ARG A 253 -0.75 -1.93 -12.87
N TYR A 254 -0.88 -2.87 -11.92
CA TYR A 254 -0.11 -4.12 -11.86
C TYR A 254 1.39 -4.00 -11.59
N SER A 255 1.87 -2.84 -11.14
CA SER A 255 3.28 -2.65 -10.80
C SER A 255 3.68 -3.48 -9.58
N LEU A 256 4.88 -4.06 -9.62
CA LEU A 256 5.41 -4.97 -8.61
C LEU A 256 6.78 -4.52 -8.10
N LEU A 257 6.94 -4.44 -6.78
CA LEU A 257 8.25 -4.33 -6.12
C LEU A 257 8.48 -5.48 -5.17
N THR A 258 9.60 -6.16 -5.35
CA THR A 258 10.06 -7.23 -4.47
C THR A 258 11.39 -6.83 -3.83
N VAL A 259 11.51 -6.97 -2.52
CA VAL A 259 12.71 -6.61 -1.74
C VAL A 259 13.14 -7.83 -0.93
N VAL A 260 14.39 -8.25 -1.10
CA VAL A 260 14.92 -9.47 -0.47
C VAL A 260 16.25 -9.17 0.20
N ASN A 261 16.40 -9.58 1.47
CA ASN A 261 17.63 -9.47 2.25
C ASN A 261 18.33 -8.10 2.11
N SER A 262 17.56 -7.03 2.16
CA SER A 262 18.03 -5.66 1.88
C SER A 262 17.73 -4.72 3.03
N LYS A 263 18.43 -3.58 3.06
CA LYS A 263 18.19 -2.50 4.02
C LYS A 263 17.71 -1.25 3.29
N MET A 264 16.53 -0.76 3.66
CA MET A 264 15.91 0.42 3.05
C MET A 264 15.64 1.47 4.12
N THR A 265 16.08 2.70 3.89
CA THR A 265 16.01 3.74 4.93
C THR A 265 15.60 5.10 4.37
N ALA A 266 14.56 5.73 4.93
CA ALA A 266 14.09 7.05 4.51
C ALA A 266 14.12 8.07 5.66
N GLY A 267 14.50 9.31 5.37
CA GLY A 267 14.60 10.44 6.32
C GLY A 267 13.29 11.13 6.68
N GLY A 268 12.16 10.42 6.59
CA GLY A 268 10.81 10.91 6.94
C GLY A 268 9.88 11.09 5.74
N TRP A 269 8.57 10.88 5.94
CA TRP A 269 7.50 10.62 4.96
C TRP A 269 7.23 9.13 4.74
N GLY A 270 8.05 8.39 3.99
CA GLY A 270 7.71 7.00 3.63
C GLY A 270 8.87 6.16 3.13
N VAL A 271 8.95 4.89 3.54
CA VAL A 271 9.94 3.96 2.95
C VAL A 271 9.36 3.32 1.69
N LEU A 272 8.26 2.58 1.81
CA LEU A 272 7.59 1.91 0.70
C LEU A 272 6.23 2.55 0.47
N SER A 273 5.92 2.95 -0.76
CA SER A 273 4.62 3.56 -1.09
C SER A 273 4.05 2.96 -2.36
N THR A 274 2.73 2.82 -2.37
CA THR A 274 1.90 2.74 -3.57
C THR A 274 1.06 4.01 -3.64
N ASP A 275 0.77 4.52 -4.83
CA ASP A 275 0.02 5.78 -5.00
C ASP A 275 -0.98 5.73 -6.18
N SER A 276 -0.82 6.54 -7.22
CA SER A 276 -1.72 6.66 -8.37
C SER A 276 -1.69 5.40 -9.27
N GLY A 277 -2.31 4.33 -8.78
CA GLY A 277 -2.39 3.06 -9.49
C GLY A 277 -3.56 2.18 -9.07
N SER A 278 -3.59 0.96 -9.61
CA SER A 278 -4.49 -0.09 -9.14
C SER A 278 -3.85 -1.48 -9.17
N ASP A 279 -4.28 -2.38 -8.30
CA ASP A 279 -3.85 -3.78 -8.29
C ASP A 279 -2.31 -3.91 -8.22
N MET A 280 -1.66 -3.06 -7.42
CA MET A 280 -0.20 -3.05 -7.24
C MET A 280 0.24 -4.05 -6.18
N GLN A 281 1.51 -4.45 -6.21
CA GLN A 281 2.03 -5.43 -5.26
C GLN A 281 3.40 -5.04 -4.70
N ILE A 282 3.54 -5.17 -3.38
CA ILE A 282 4.84 -5.09 -2.69
C ILE A 282 5.08 -6.41 -1.96
N VAL A 283 6.27 -6.99 -2.12
CA VAL A 283 6.69 -8.21 -1.40
C VAL A 283 8.04 -7.95 -0.76
N VAL A 284 8.14 -8.09 0.55
CA VAL A 284 9.36 -7.87 1.32
C VAL A 284 9.71 -9.15 2.07
N VAL A 285 10.94 -9.62 1.91
CA VAL A 285 11.45 -10.86 2.52
C VAL A 285 12.77 -10.58 3.25
N ASP A 286 12.82 -10.91 4.54
CA ASP A 286 14.02 -10.84 5.40
C ASP A 286 14.81 -9.53 5.30
N SER A 287 14.09 -8.42 5.18
CA SER A 287 14.66 -7.09 4.96
C SER A 287 14.35 -6.17 6.14
N GLU A 288 15.12 -5.09 6.25
CA GLU A 288 14.88 -4.03 7.24
C GLU A 288 14.42 -2.77 6.51
N ILE A 289 13.23 -2.27 6.85
CA ILE A 289 12.73 -0.97 6.39
C ILE A 289 12.63 -0.01 7.58
N THR A 290 13.26 1.15 7.46
CA THR A 290 13.44 2.07 8.61
C THR A 290 13.19 3.52 8.21
N LEU A 291 12.33 4.20 8.95
CA LEU A 291 12.30 5.66 8.99
C LEU A 291 13.34 6.16 9.98
N ASN A 292 14.42 6.75 9.49
CA ASN A 292 15.44 7.32 10.35
C ASN A 292 15.16 8.80 10.64
N GLN A 293 15.54 9.26 11.83
CA GLN A 293 15.38 10.66 12.24
C GLN A 293 16.40 11.62 11.59
N SER A 294 17.28 11.14 10.70
CA SER A 294 18.28 12.01 10.10
C SER A 294 17.64 12.93 9.06
N ASN A 295 17.97 14.21 9.14
CA ASN A 295 17.55 15.24 8.19
C ASN A 295 16.03 15.41 8.01
N MET A 296 15.26 15.37 9.10
CA MET A 296 13.82 15.70 9.10
C MET A 296 13.50 17.19 8.87
N GLY A 297 14.49 18.02 8.52
CA GLY A 297 14.31 19.48 8.38
C GLY A 297 13.89 20.15 9.69
N ASP A 298 12.90 21.06 9.61
CA ASP A 298 12.35 21.81 10.75
C ASP A 298 11.23 21.05 11.51
N ILE A 299 11.11 19.75 11.30
CA ILE A 299 10.03 18.95 11.87
C ILE A 299 10.42 18.42 13.25
N SER A 300 9.68 18.83 14.28
CA SER A 300 9.79 18.27 15.63
C SER A 300 8.46 17.64 16.05
N ASP A 301 8.48 16.32 16.27
CA ASP A 301 7.36 15.58 16.85
C ASP A 301 7.78 15.14 18.27
N PRO A 302 7.11 15.62 19.34
CA PRO A 302 7.49 15.32 20.72
C PRO A 302 7.16 13.89 21.15
N TYR A 303 6.50 13.10 20.30
CA TYR A 303 6.15 11.70 20.57
C TYR A 303 7.11 10.70 19.91
N LEU A 304 8.09 11.17 19.12
CA LEU A 304 9.01 10.29 18.39
C LEU A 304 10.40 10.31 19.02
N ASP A 305 10.77 9.24 19.69
CA ASP A 305 12.03 9.12 20.44
C ASP A 305 13.13 8.36 19.68
N THR A 306 12.76 7.52 18.70
CA THR A 306 13.66 6.57 18.01
C THR A 306 13.69 6.75 16.50
N TYR A 307 12.52 6.90 15.87
CA TYR A 307 12.33 6.83 14.43
C TYR A 307 11.75 8.12 13.85
N GLY A 308 11.89 8.31 12.53
CA GLY A 308 11.43 9.50 11.82
C GLY A 308 9.91 9.51 11.58
N THR A 309 9.31 10.69 11.45
CA THR A 309 7.87 10.82 11.14
C THR A 309 7.53 10.26 9.76
N GLY A 310 6.32 9.71 9.61
CA GLY A 310 5.86 9.09 8.37
C GLY A 310 5.40 7.65 8.57
N TYR A 311 5.42 6.89 7.47
CA TYR A 311 5.05 5.47 7.46
C TYR A 311 6.18 4.52 7.00
N GLY A 312 6.16 3.28 7.52
CA GLY A 312 6.99 2.21 6.96
C GLY A 312 6.53 1.81 5.56
N ALA A 313 5.22 1.56 5.42
CA ALA A 313 4.59 1.20 4.14
C ALA A 313 3.24 1.90 3.92
N PHE A 314 2.81 2.04 2.66
CA PHE A 314 1.55 2.69 2.30
C PHE A 314 0.83 1.96 1.16
N ALA A 315 -0.37 1.45 1.44
CA ALA A 315 -1.19 0.67 0.52
C ALA A 315 -2.44 1.44 0.06
N ILE A 316 -2.55 1.66 -1.25
CA ILE A 316 -3.71 2.27 -1.92
C ILE A 316 -3.97 1.60 -3.27
N GLY A 317 -5.17 1.77 -3.81
CA GLY A 317 -5.49 1.29 -5.17
C GLY A 317 -5.66 -0.22 -5.25
N GLN A 318 -6.23 -0.85 -4.23
CA GLN A 318 -6.30 -2.32 -4.07
C GLN A 318 -4.91 -2.98 -4.03
N ALA A 319 -3.88 -2.26 -3.58
CA ALA A 319 -2.55 -2.82 -3.43
C ALA A 319 -2.54 -4.00 -2.44
N GLN A 320 -1.72 -5.01 -2.75
CA GLN A 320 -1.42 -6.11 -1.82
C GLN A 320 0.05 -6.05 -1.42
N GLU A 321 0.28 -5.89 -0.12
CA GLU A 321 1.63 -5.81 0.45
C GLU A 321 1.88 -6.97 1.41
N PHE A 322 3.03 -7.61 1.23
CA PHE A 322 3.43 -8.80 1.97
C PHE A 322 4.78 -8.60 2.63
N PHE A 323 4.84 -8.85 3.93
CA PHE A 323 6.02 -8.70 4.75
C PHE A 323 6.32 -10.04 5.43
N TYR A 324 7.39 -10.70 4.97
CA TYR A 324 7.82 -12.02 5.44
C TYR A 324 9.19 -11.90 6.13
N GLY A 325 9.26 -12.21 7.42
CA GLY A 325 10.49 -12.04 8.22
C GLY A 325 11.07 -10.62 8.19
N THR A 326 10.22 -9.61 7.97
CA THR A 326 10.66 -8.23 7.78
C THR A 326 10.77 -7.52 9.12
N THR A 327 11.77 -6.66 9.30
CA THR A 327 11.78 -5.69 10.40
C THR A 327 11.35 -4.32 9.89
N ILE A 328 10.25 -3.80 10.43
CA ILE A 328 9.67 -2.50 10.10
C ILE A 328 9.88 -1.57 11.28
N ASN A 329 10.54 -0.44 11.05
CA ASN A 329 10.85 0.55 12.08
C ASN A 329 10.31 1.92 11.65
N ALA A 330 9.32 2.45 12.35
CA ALA A 330 8.63 3.67 11.92
C ALA A 330 8.31 4.63 13.08
N GLY A 331 8.39 5.93 12.83
CA GLY A 331 8.03 6.92 13.86
C GLY A 331 6.53 6.97 14.07
N THR A 332 5.76 7.39 13.06
CA THR A 332 4.32 7.64 13.25
C THR A 332 3.46 6.41 13.00
N TYR A 333 3.64 5.74 11.86
CA TYR A 333 2.87 4.56 11.46
C TYR A 333 3.79 3.47 10.96
N GLY A 334 3.68 2.24 11.45
CA GLY A 334 4.30 1.10 10.77
C GLY A 334 3.75 0.91 9.34
N GLY A 335 2.44 1.12 9.15
CA GLY A 335 1.80 1.10 7.84
C GLY A 335 0.55 1.99 7.76
N VAL A 336 0.20 2.40 6.54
CA VAL A 336 -0.99 3.19 6.24
C VAL A 336 -1.77 2.50 5.11
N ILE A 337 -3.10 2.43 5.23
CA ILE A 337 -3.94 1.76 4.24
C ILE A 337 -5.17 2.62 3.88
N THR A 338 -5.39 2.79 2.57
CA THR A 338 -6.61 3.38 2.01
C THR A 338 -7.01 2.63 0.73
N GLY A 339 -7.83 1.60 0.90
CA GLY A 339 -8.19 0.68 -0.17
C GLY A 339 -7.04 -0.25 -0.52
N GLY A 340 -6.55 -1.05 0.43
CA GLY A 340 -5.43 -1.99 0.22
C GLY A 340 -5.34 -3.06 1.31
N TYR A 341 -4.33 -3.90 1.22
CA TYR A 341 -4.16 -5.08 2.08
C TYR A 341 -2.71 -5.26 2.51
N MET A 342 -2.48 -5.51 3.80
CA MET A 342 -1.14 -5.81 4.34
C MET A 342 -1.13 -7.14 5.10
N THR A 343 -0.15 -7.99 4.77
CA THR A 343 0.08 -9.28 5.45
C THR A 343 1.45 -9.32 6.09
N PHE A 344 1.51 -9.70 7.35
CA PHE A 344 2.72 -9.86 8.13
C PHE A 344 2.82 -11.31 8.60
N ALA A 345 3.92 -11.96 8.23
CA ALA A 345 4.13 -13.40 8.38
C ALA A 345 5.61 -13.73 8.57
N ASP A 346 5.95 -14.99 8.84
CA ASP A 346 7.35 -15.41 8.90
C ASP A 346 7.93 -15.63 7.49
N SER A 347 9.24 -15.87 7.41
CA SER A 347 9.91 -16.21 6.15
C SER A 347 10.18 -17.71 5.98
N ASN A 348 9.42 -18.58 6.66
CA ASN A 348 9.53 -20.03 6.60
C ASN A 348 8.54 -20.63 5.59
N PHE A 349 8.83 -20.43 4.31
CA PHE A 349 7.94 -20.89 3.24
C PHE A 349 7.81 -22.42 3.21
N GLU A 350 6.58 -22.93 3.05
CA GLU A 350 6.24 -24.37 3.08
C GLU A 350 7.14 -25.24 2.18
N ASN A 351 7.45 -24.75 0.97
CA ASN A 351 8.30 -25.46 -0.01
C ASN A 351 9.78 -25.04 0.04
N GLY A 352 10.21 -24.31 1.09
CA GLY A 352 11.55 -23.74 1.25
C GLY A 352 11.87 -22.56 0.33
N THR A 353 11.04 -22.31 -0.68
CA THR A 353 11.13 -21.17 -1.59
C THR A 353 9.75 -20.61 -1.92
N MET A 354 9.71 -19.34 -2.32
CA MET A 354 8.55 -18.62 -2.80
C MET A 354 8.80 -18.11 -4.22
N ASN A 355 7.78 -18.23 -5.07
CA ASN A 355 7.72 -17.53 -6.35
C ASN A 355 6.75 -16.35 -6.21
N VAL A 356 7.12 -15.20 -6.77
CA VAL A 356 6.31 -13.98 -6.75
C VAL A 356 5.60 -13.82 -8.08
N TYR A 357 4.27 -13.76 -8.01
CA TYR A 357 3.40 -13.65 -9.16
C TYR A 357 2.69 -12.30 -9.12
N PRO A 358 2.88 -11.44 -10.14
CA PRO A 358 2.20 -10.14 -10.20
C PRO A 358 0.68 -10.30 -10.19
N LEU A 359 -0.01 -9.24 -9.75
CA LEU A 359 -1.47 -9.10 -9.82
C LEU A 359 -1.97 -8.81 -11.24
N SER A 360 -1.48 -9.53 -12.24
CA SER A 360 -1.85 -9.35 -13.65
C SER A 360 -2.27 -10.67 -14.29
N GLY A 361 -3.55 -11.01 -14.25
CA GLY A 361 -4.08 -12.18 -14.94
C GLY A 361 -5.36 -12.72 -14.32
N ASP A 362 -5.70 -13.96 -14.69
CA ASP A 362 -6.90 -14.65 -14.23
C ASP A 362 -6.57 -15.88 -13.37
N ALA A 363 -5.29 -16.08 -13.01
CA ALA A 363 -4.90 -17.24 -12.22
C ALA A 363 -5.47 -17.16 -10.80
N GLU A 364 -5.97 -18.31 -10.35
CA GLU A 364 -6.50 -18.52 -9.01
C GLU A 364 -5.36 -18.78 -8.02
N ARG A 365 -5.35 -18.04 -6.90
CA ARG A 365 -4.43 -18.20 -5.77
C ARG A 365 -5.16 -17.90 -4.48
N TYR A 366 -4.60 -18.34 -3.35
CA TYR A 366 -5.12 -17.92 -2.06
C TYR A 366 -4.76 -16.46 -1.77
N ASP A 367 -5.76 -15.63 -1.44
CA ASP A 367 -5.57 -14.29 -0.91
C ASP A 367 -5.00 -14.33 0.51
N PHE A 368 -4.80 -13.14 1.09
CA PHE A 368 -4.26 -12.99 2.43
C PHE A 368 -5.15 -13.62 3.53
N LEU A 369 -6.46 -13.80 3.32
CA LEU A 369 -7.37 -14.46 4.27
C LEU A 369 -7.45 -15.98 4.05
N GLY A 370 -6.72 -16.51 3.07
CA GLY A 370 -6.76 -17.93 2.70
C GLY A 370 -7.93 -18.28 1.79
N HIS A 371 -8.57 -17.31 1.13
CA HIS A 371 -9.61 -17.55 0.13
C HIS A 371 -9.02 -17.70 -1.26
N ASN A 372 -9.57 -18.60 -2.07
CA ASN A 372 -9.19 -18.65 -3.47
C ASN A 372 -9.72 -17.41 -4.22
N VAL A 373 -8.81 -16.59 -4.75
CA VAL A 373 -9.09 -15.38 -5.54
C VAL A 373 -8.43 -15.46 -6.90
N THR A 374 -9.10 -14.89 -7.90
CA THR A 374 -8.55 -14.65 -9.24
C THR A 374 -7.82 -13.30 -9.27
N GLY A 375 -6.94 -13.09 -10.26
CA GLY A 375 -6.28 -11.80 -10.46
C GLY A 375 -4.77 -11.88 -10.60
N PHE A 376 -4.16 -13.04 -10.33
CA PHE A 376 -2.73 -13.23 -10.42
C PHE A 376 -2.28 -13.68 -11.81
N SER A 377 -1.02 -13.38 -12.13
CA SER A 377 -0.33 -13.98 -13.27
C SER A 377 -0.11 -15.48 -13.06
N SER A 378 -0.23 -16.25 -14.15
CA SER A 378 0.21 -17.64 -14.19
C SER A 378 1.73 -17.79 -14.19
N GLU A 379 2.45 -16.75 -14.63
CA GLU A 379 3.91 -16.71 -14.69
C GLU A 379 4.49 -15.89 -13.55
N ALA A 380 5.52 -16.42 -12.90
CA ALA A 380 6.22 -15.71 -11.85
C ALA A 380 7.08 -14.59 -12.44
N ALA A 381 7.01 -13.40 -11.83
CA ALA A 381 7.99 -12.36 -12.12
C ALA A 381 9.35 -12.73 -11.54
N PHE A 382 9.38 -13.26 -10.33
CA PHE A 382 10.62 -13.67 -9.66
C PHE A 382 10.44 -15.04 -9.01
N GLU A 383 11.42 -15.93 -9.18
CA GLU A 383 11.34 -17.33 -8.74
C GLU A 383 12.41 -17.64 -7.69
N GLY A 384 12.12 -18.63 -6.84
CA GLY A 384 13.12 -19.21 -5.93
C GLY A 384 13.57 -18.28 -4.81
N ILE A 385 12.72 -17.38 -4.34
CA ILE A 385 13.02 -16.54 -3.18
C ILE A 385 13.06 -17.40 -1.93
N THR A 386 14.18 -17.40 -1.22
CA THR A 386 14.37 -18.13 0.03
C THR A 386 14.19 -17.19 1.22
N GLY A 387 13.63 -17.72 2.30
CA GLY A 387 13.56 -17.00 3.58
C GLY A 387 14.46 -17.58 4.66
N LYS A 388 14.65 -16.83 5.75
CA LYS A 388 15.46 -17.19 6.94
C LYS A 388 14.62 -17.78 8.08
N GLY A 389 13.31 -17.93 7.87
CA GLY A 389 12.37 -18.45 8.87
C GLY A 389 12.23 -17.56 10.11
N GLN A 390 12.40 -16.25 9.97
CA GLN A 390 12.19 -15.30 11.06
C GLN A 390 10.77 -14.73 10.97
N PRO A 391 10.12 -14.43 12.10
CA PRO A 391 8.85 -13.72 12.09
C PRO A 391 9.03 -12.26 11.68
N THR A 392 7.97 -11.65 11.19
CA THR A 392 7.94 -10.20 10.95
C THR A 392 7.81 -9.43 12.27
N ILE A 393 8.56 -8.33 12.40
CA ILE A 393 8.58 -7.47 13.58
C ILE A 393 8.32 -6.03 13.15
N LEU A 394 7.31 -5.39 13.74
CA LEU A 394 7.02 -3.96 13.57
C LEU A 394 7.31 -3.23 14.88
N ASN A 395 8.17 -2.21 14.83
CA ASN A 395 8.45 -1.31 15.94
C ASN A 395 8.01 0.11 15.56
N SER A 396 7.15 0.72 16.39
CA SER A 396 6.75 2.11 16.19
C SER A 396 6.71 2.93 17.48
N ASP A 397 7.28 4.14 17.41
CA ASP A 397 7.14 5.17 18.46
C ASP A 397 5.71 5.76 18.49
N GLY A 398 4.92 5.50 17.47
CA GLY A 398 3.54 5.93 17.32
C GLY A 398 2.63 4.72 17.23
N PHE A 399 1.84 4.68 16.17
CA PHE A 399 0.81 3.67 15.93
C PHE A 399 1.34 2.55 15.03
N GLY A 400 0.69 1.38 15.10
CA GLY A 400 1.00 0.26 14.20
C GLY A 400 0.51 0.52 12.78
N ILE A 401 -0.78 0.28 12.55
CA ILE A 401 -1.44 0.49 11.26
C ILE A 401 -2.50 1.57 11.38
N MET A 402 -2.52 2.50 10.45
CA MET A 402 -3.58 3.50 10.33
C MET A 402 -4.38 3.29 9.04
N THR A 403 -5.70 3.41 9.13
CA THR A 403 -6.57 3.20 7.97
C THR A 403 -7.53 4.37 7.77
N TRP A 404 -7.67 4.82 6.52
CA TRP A 404 -8.75 5.71 6.09
C TRP A 404 -9.27 5.19 4.74
N GLY A 405 -10.55 4.84 4.60
CA GLY A 405 -11.01 3.98 3.50
C GLY A 405 -10.83 2.47 3.74
N SER A 406 -11.30 1.62 2.83
CA SER A 406 -11.35 0.16 3.06
C SER A 406 -9.96 -0.45 3.29
N ALA A 407 -9.84 -1.45 4.15
CA ALA A 407 -8.53 -2.04 4.45
C ALA A 407 -8.61 -3.50 4.90
N GLY A 408 -7.57 -4.28 4.62
CA GLY A 408 -7.36 -5.57 5.25
C GLY A 408 -5.97 -5.68 5.87
N VAL A 409 -5.91 -6.24 7.08
CA VAL A 409 -4.66 -6.46 7.80
C VAL A 409 -4.64 -7.87 8.37
N LYS A 410 -3.56 -8.61 8.13
CA LYS A 410 -3.34 -9.93 8.71
C LYS A 410 -1.98 -10.02 9.40
N LEU A 411 -1.99 -10.45 10.65
CA LEU A 411 -0.81 -10.83 11.44
C LEU A 411 -0.91 -12.34 11.68
N THR A 412 0.10 -13.09 11.25
CA THR A 412 0.18 -14.55 11.43
C THR A 412 1.62 -14.99 11.71
N GLU A 413 1.80 -16.28 11.97
CA GLU A 413 3.09 -16.97 12.07
C GLU A 413 4.06 -16.30 13.07
N GLY A 414 3.54 -15.97 14.25
CA GLY A 414 4.35 -15.37 15.33
C GLY A 414 4.83 -13.95 15.04
N THR A 415 4.16 -13.21 14.15
CA THR A 415 4.43 -11.78 13.92
C THR A 415 4.34 -10.99 15.22
N VAL A 416 5.22 -10.00 15.42
CA VAL A 416 5.26 -9.16 16.63
C VAL A 416 5.10 -7.69 16.27
N PHE A 417 4.09 -7.03 16.84
CA PHE A 417 3.94 -5.57 16.79
C PHE A 417 4.29 -4.96 18.15
N ASN A 418 5.19 -3.97 18.16
CA ASN A 418 5.54 -3.16 19.33
C ASN A 418 5.23 -1.70 19.02
N THR A 419 4.26 -1.12 19.72
CA THR A 419 3.80 0.26 19.47
C THR A 419 3.69 1.04 20.77
N ASP A 420 4.07 2.32 20.71
CA ASP A 420 3.93 3.23 21.85
C ASP A 420 2.48 3.73 21.97
N GLU A 421 1.81 3.94 20.84
CA GLU A 421 0.38 4.24 20.74
C GLU A 421 -0.43 2.99 20.33
N ALA A 422 -1.65 3.19 19.81
CA ALA A 422 -2.52 2.08 19.45
C ALA A 422 -1.95 1.25 18.30
N ALA A 423 -2.08 -0.09 18.38
CA ALA A 423 -1.63 -0.96 17.29
C ALA A 423 -2.44 -0.72 16.00
N PHE A 424 -3.72 -0.38 16.13
CA PHE A 424 -4.60 -0.06 15.02
C PHE A 424 -5.35 1.25 15.27
N LEU A 425 -5.08 2.28 14.46
CA LEU A 425 -5.83 3.53 14.43
C LEU A 425 -6.76 3.55 13.21
N ILE A 426 -8.06 3.37 13.45
CA ILE A 426 -9.03 3.12 12.39
C ILE A 426 -9.93 4.32 12.19
N LYS A 427 -9.80 4.99 11.04
CA LYS A 427 -10.67 6.10 10.62
C LYS A 427 -11.71 5.68 9.58
N SER A 428 -11.66 4.42 9.16
CA SER A 428 -12.38 3.86 8.03
C SER A 428 -13.59 3.00 8.41
N PRO A 429 -14.65 2.99 7.59
CA PRO A 429 -15.80 2.11 7.78
C PRO A 429 -15.55 0.66 7.44
N ASP A 430 -14.67 0.29 6.51
CA ASP A 430 -14.63 -1.08 5.95
C ASP A 430 -13.26 -1.73 6.17
N THR A 431 -12.90 -1.99 7.43
CA THR A 431 -11.60 -2.56 7.78
C THR A 431 -11.73 -3.94 8.41
N THR A 432 -10.97 -4.90 7.89
CA THR A 432 -10.87 -6.25 8.45
C THR A 432 -9.48 -6.48 9.00
N ILE A 433 -9.39 -6.85 10.28
CA ILE A 433 -8.14 -7.18 10.96
C ILE A 433 -8.23 -8.62 11.45
N LEU A 434 -7.23 -9.42 11.11
CA LEU A 434 -7.04 -10.80 11.56
C LEU A 434 -5.71 -10.92 12.29
N VAL A 435 -5.75 -11.34 13.54
CA VAL A 435 -4.56 -11.64 14.36
C VAL A 435 -4.60 -13.11 14.75
N GLU A 436 -3.67 -13.90 14.21
CA GLU A 436 -3.66 -15.34 14.40
C GLU A 436 -2.28 -15.97 14.59
N ASP A 437 -2.28 -17.28 14.82
CA ASP A 437 -1.09 -18.15 14.81
C ASP A 437 0.04 -17.67 15.72
N GLY A 438 -0.31 -17.36 16.97
CA GLY A 438 0.65 -16.94 17.99
C GLY A 438 1.24 -15.55 17.77
N SER A 439 0.67 -14.73 16.89
CA SER A 439 1.11 -13.34 16.72
C SER A 439 0.89 -12.52 18.00
N GLU A 440 1.83 -11.64 18.30
CA GLU A 440 1.89 -10.84 19.53
C GLU A 440 1.74 -9.34 19.22
N ILE A 441 1.03 -8.63 20.09
CA ILE A 441 0.88 -7.17 20.00
C ILE A 441 1.17 -6.57 21.38
N HIS A 442 2.17 -5.69 21.42
CA HIS A 442 2.59 -4.97 22.61
C HIS A 442 2.32 -3.48 22.44
N VAL A 443 1.34 -2.97 23.18
CA VAL A 443 0.89 -1.57 23.12
C VAL A 443 1.19 -0.85 24.44
N LYS A 444 2.05 0.18 24.42
CA LYS A 444 2.45 0.89 25.64
C LYS A 444 1.33 1.74 26.24
N ASN A 445 0.48 2.34 25.40
CA ASN A 445 -0.71 3.07 25.85
C ASN A 445 -1.88 2.15 26.26
N GLY A 446 -1.74 0.83 26.08
CA GLY A 446 -2.73 -0.18 26.44
C GLY A 446 -3.92 -0.28 25.46
N ILE A 447 -3.84 0.28 24.26
CA ILE A 447 -4.92 0.27 23.27
C ILE A 447 -4.51 -0.60 22.08
N LEU A 448 -5.23 -1.70 21.83
CA LEU A 448 -5.04 -2.51 20.63
C LEU A 448 -5.66 -1.81 19.42
N LEU A 449 -6.91 -1.37 19.55
CA LEU A 449 -7.67 -0.78 18.45
C LEU A 449 -8.39 0.49 18.92
N GLN A 450 -8.18 1.57 18.18
CA GLN A 450 -8.84 2.85 18.38
C GLN A 450 -9.58 3.24 17.10
N MET A 451 -10.91 3.23 17.12
CA MET A 451 -11.67 3.89 16.05
C MET A 451 -11.93 5.35 16.40
N ILE A 452 -11.81 6.23 15.41
CA ILE A 452 -12.17 7.65 15.49
C ILE A 452 -12.83 8.10 14.20
N ASP A 453 -13.52 9.24 14.25
CA ASP A 453 -13.97 9.91 13.03
C ASP A 453 -12.78 10.43 12.21
N ASP A 454 -12.95 10.50 10.90
CA ASP A 454 -11.87 10.83 9.97
C ASP A 454 -11.60 12.34 9.96
N GLU A 455 -10.50 12.75 10.61
CA GLU A 455 -10.10 14.16 10.67
C GLU A 455 -9.75 14.74 9.29
N ASN A 456 -9.43 13.90 8.29
CA ASN A 456 -9.11 14.36 6.93
C ASN A 456 -10.29 15.10 6.30
N ASN A 457 -11.52 14.66 6.57
CA ASN A 457 -12.74 15.26 6.01
C ASN A 457 -13.14 16.57 6.71
N ALA A 458 -12.50 16.88 7.84
CA ALA A 458 -12.83 18.04 8.67
C ALA A 458 -11.91 19.24 8.41
N VAL A 459 -10.81 19.05 7.67
CA VAL A 459 -9.93 20.14 7.24
C VAL A 459 -10.37 20.61 5.85
N GLU A 460 -10.64 21.90 5.71
CA GLU A 460 -11.04 22.48 4.43
C GLU A 460 -9.89 22.42 3.42
N THR A 461 -10.24 22.16 2.17
CA THR A 461 -9.29 22.09 1.05
C THR A 461 -9.79 22.98 -0.08
N ASP A 462 -8.91 23.82 -0.64
CA ASP A 462 -9.27 24.71 -1.74
C ASP A 462 -9.30 24.00 -3.10
N ALA A 463 -9.70 24.72 -4.17
CA ALA A 463 -9.79 24.16 -5.51
C ALA A 463 -8.43 23.71 -6.10
N GLN A 464 -7.31 24.12 -5.50
CA GLN A 464 -5.95 23.70 -5.85
C GLN A 464 -5.46 22.54 -4.98
N GLN A 465 -6.35 21.94 -4.19
CA GLN A 465 -6.05 20.88 -3.23
C GLN A 465 -5.13 21.32 -2.09
N ILE A 466 -5.07 22.63 -1.79
CA ILE A 466 -4.28 23.13 -0.67
C ILE A 466 -5.11 23.03 0.60
N PHE A 467 -4.53 22.40 1.62
CA PHE A 467 -5.17 22.24 2.92
C PHE A 467 -5.18 23.55 3.72
N ASP A 468 -6.24 23.75 4.51
CA ASP A 468 -6.19 24.72 5.60
C ASP A 468 -5.08 24.35 6.59
N THR A 469 -4.60 25.35 7.31
CA THR A 469 -3.44 25.28 8.21
C THR A 469 -3.83 24.89 9.64
N GLN A 470 -5.08 24.49 9.85
CA GLN A 470 -5.62 24.20 11.17
C GLN A 470 -6.78 23.21 11.11
N TYR A 471 -6.93 22.47 12.20
CA TYR A 471 -8.07 21.62 12.51
C TYR A 471 -8.67 22.11 13.83
N THR A 472 -10.00 22.27 13.87
CA THR A 472 -10.69 22.80 15.06
C THR A 472 -11.95 21.99 15.35
N VAL A 473 -12.17 21.70 16.63
CA VAL A 473 -13.40 21.10 17.16
C VAL A 473 -13.95 21.92 18.31
N LEU A 474 -15.18 21.63 18.74
CA LEU A 474 -15.76 22.25 19.93
C LEU A 474 -15.06 21.72 21.20
N ALA A 475 -14.83 22.60 22.17
CA ALA A 475 -14.30 22.22 23.47
C ALA A 475 -15.29 21.36 24.27
N GLY A 476 -14.79 20.57 25.21
CA GLY A 476 -15.59 19.61 25.96
C GLY A 476 -15.82 18.31 25.22
N TRP A 477 -16.55 17.40 25.85
CA TRP A 477 -16.92 16.12 25.26
C TRP A 477 -18.01 16.29 24.18
N PRO A 478 -17.98 15.51 23.08
CA PRO A 478 -18.99 15.60 22.02
C PRO A 478 -20.44 15.55 22.49
N SER A 479 -20.75 14.69 23.46
CA SER A 479 -22.08 14.56 24.09
C SER A 479 -22.53 15.80 24.86
N GLU A 480 -21.59 16.62 25.34
CA GLU A 480 -21.85 17.80 26.15
C GLU A 480 -21.87 19.10 25.33
N ASN A 481 -21.18 19.11 24.18
CA ASN A 481 -21.05 20.28 23.32
C ASN A 481 -21.94 20.23 22.08
N GLY A 482 -22.73 19.16 21.91
CA GLY A 482 -23.68 19.00 20.82
C GLY A 482 -23.08 18.44 19.52
N SER A 483 -21.89 17.85 19.57
CA SER A 483 -21.21 17.27 18.40
C SER A 483 -21.55 15.79 18.17
N VAL A 484 -22.62 15.27 18.78
CA VAL A 484 -23.10 13.89 18.50
C VAL A 484 -23.78 13.84 17.14
N THR A 485 -23.33 12.95 16.27
CA THR A 485 -23.98 12.68 14.98
C THR A 485 -25.01 11.56 15.17
N GLN A 486 -26.28 11.84 14.83
CA GLN A 486 -27.39 10.89 14.99
C GLN A 486 -27.63 10.04 13.73
N THR A 487 -26.59 9.74 12.97
CA THR A 487 -26.68 8.95 11.72
C THR A 487 -25.57 7.89 11.66
N SER A 488 -25.85 6.83 10.91
CA SER A 488 -24.89 5.78 10.54
C SER A 488 -24.91 5.58 9.02
N ASP A 489 -23.75 5.23 8.46
CA ASP A 489 -23.61 4.82 7.06
C ASP A 489 -23.63 3.29 6.88
N GLY A 490 -23.76 2.54 7.98
CA GLY A 490 -23.72 1.07 7.99
C GLY A 490 -22.30 0.48 7.85
N GLY A 491 -21.25 1.31 7.86
CA GLY A 491 -19.87 0.86 7.87
C GLY A 491 -19.53 0.06 9.14
N TYR A 492 -18.65 -0.93 9.01
CA TYR A 492 -18.21 -1.77 10.11
C TYR A 492 -16.74 -2.20 10.02
N VAL A 493 -16.07 -2.18 11.18
CA VAL A 493 -14.72 -2.70 11.36
C VAL A 493 -14.81 -4.08 12.01
N THR A 494 -14.11 -5.05 11.46
CA THR A 494 -13.99 -6.40 12.02
C THR A 494 -12.61 -6.59 12.63
N PHE A 495 -12.57 -7.09 13.87
CA PHE A 495 -11.35 -7.51 14.55
C PHE A 495 -11.48 -8.97 15.00
N THR A 496 -10.73 -9.86 14.36
CA THR A 496 -10.76 -11.30 14.63
C THR A 496 -9.44 -11.73 15.27
N MET A 497 -9.57 -12.50 16.34
CA MET A 497 -8.46 -13.13 17.05
C MET A 497 -8.63 -14.64 17.02
N LYS A 498 -7.56 -15.38 16.69
CA LYS A 498 -7.56 -16.84 16.70
C LYS A 498 -6.20 -17.37 17.15
N ASP A 499 -6.16 -18.39 18.01
CA ASP A 499 -4.90 -19.00 18.45
C ASP A 499 -3.83 -17.96 18.94
N THR A 500 -4.28 -16.90 19.62
CA THR A 500 -3.43 -15.81 20.14
C THR A 500 -3.93 -15.29 21.51
N ALA A 501 -3.03 -14.77 22.33
CA ALA A 501 -3.37 -14.12 23.59
C ALA A 501 -2.98 -12.64 23.52
N LEU A 502 -3.99 -11.76 23.60
CA LEU A 502 -3.80 -10.31 23.50
C LEU A 502 -4.17 -9.59 24.79
N GLU A 503 -3.42 -8.53 25.11
CA GLU A 503 -3.72 -7.62 26.22
C GLU A 503 -3.83 -6.18 25.71
N GLY A 504 -4.94 -5.52 26.04
CA GLY A 504 -5.21 -4.14 25.68
C GLY A 504 -6.66 -3.91 25.21
N ASN A 505 -7.00 -2.65 24.99
CA ASN A 505 -8.39 -2.21 24.83
C ASN A 505 -8.79 -2.03 23.36
N LEU A 506 -10.09 -2.20 23.07
CA LEU A 506 -10.70 -1.94 21.77
C LEU A 506 -11.82 -0.92 21.93
N TYR A 507 -11.67 0.25 21.31
CA TYR A 507 -12.59 1.37 21.46
C TYR A 507 -13.22 1.81 20.15
N ASN A 508 -14.53 2.06 20.19
CA ASN A 508 -15.28 2.65 19.08
C ASN A 508 -15.68 4.10 19.38
N GLY A 509 -14.84 5.04 18.93
CA GLY A 509 -14.99 6.48 19.10
C GLY A 509 -15.63 7.22 17.93
N THR A 510 -16.43 6.56 17.10
CA THR A 510 -17.02 7.15 15.87
C THR A 510 -18.40 7.77 16.09
N GLY A 511 -18.87 8.59 15.15
CA GLY A 511 -20.24 9.13 15.14
C GLY A 511 -20.36 10.52 15.77
N TYR A 512 -19.34 11.35 15.60
CA TYR A 512 -19.28 12.71 16.10
C TYR A 512 -18.91 13.69 14.98
N HIS A 513 -18.98 14.99 15.28
CA HIS A 513 -18.51 16.06 14.39
C HIS A 513 -19.09 16.01 12.96
N ASN A 514 -20.39 15.68 12.84
CA ASN A 514 -21.12 15.50 11.57
C ASN A 514 -20.66 14.30 10.72
N GLN A 515 -19.91 13.37 11.29
CA GLN A 515 -19.53 12.11 10.67
C GLN A 515 -20.38 10.96 11.20
N ASN A 516 -20.67 9.99 10.33
CA ASN A 516 -21.53 8.86 10.65
C ASN A 516 -20.90 7.91 11.67
N GLY A 517 -21.71 7.40 12.60
CA GLY A 517 -21.30 6.33 13.49
C GLY A 517 -21.17 5.00 12.75
N ARG A 518 -20.17 4.21 13.14
CA ARG A 518 -19.81 2.91 12.56
C ARG A 518 -19.83 1.82 13.60
N SER A 519 -19.93 0.58 13.15
CA SER A 519 -19.90 -0.58 14.04
C SER A 519 -18.49 -1.12 14.24
N LEU A 520 -18.19 -1.58 15.45
CA LEU A 520 -17.05 -2.44 15.75
C LEU A 520 -17.56 -3.86 16.01
N VAL A 521 -17.03 -4.83 15.28
CA VAL A 521 -17.42 -6.24 15.33
C VAL A 521 -16.20 -7.06 15.71
N ILE A 522 -16.30 -7.79 16.81
CA ILE A 522 -15.16 -8.51 17.40
C ILE A 522 -15.47 -9.99 17.47
N PHE A 523 -14.52 -10.80 17.01
CA PHE A 523 -14.54 -12.25 17.12
C PHE A 523 -13.35 -12.72 17.94
N ILE A 524 -13.64 -13.37 19.07
CA ILE A 524 -12.65 -14.07 19.89
C ILE A 524 -12.85 -15.56 19.63
N ASP A 525 -12.07 -16.09 18.70
CA ASP A 525 -12.21 -17.43 18.13
C ASP A 525 -11.45 -18.49 18.96
N SER A 526 -11.41 -19.72 18.46
CA SER A 526 -10.75 -20.86 19.07
C SER A 526 -9.29 -20.56 19.40
N GLY A 527 -8.89 -20.90 20.63
CA GLY A 527 -7.53 -20.70 21.10
C GLY A 527 -7.17 -19.24 21.39
N ALA A 528 -8.10 -18.30 21.20
CA ALA A 528 -7.88 -16.89 21.46
C ALA A 528 -8.25 -16.48 22.89
N SER A 529 -7.49 -15.55 23.46
CA SER A 529 -7.86 -14.88 24.72
C SER A 529 -7.61 -13.38 24.66
N LEU A 530 -8.57 -12.60 25.15
CA LEU A 530 -8.45 -11.14 25.29
C LEU A 530 -8.50 -10.74 26.76
N ARG A 531 -7.44 -10.06 27.23
CA ARG A 531 -7.44 -9.35 28.51
C ARG A 531 -7.50 -7.85 28.26
N GLY A 532 -8.68 -7.26 28.32
CA GLY A 532 -8.85 -5.82 28.07
C GLY A 532 -10.29 -5.41 27.86
N ASP A 533 -10.51 -4.10 27.80
CA ASP A 533 -11.82 -3.49 27.76
C ASP A 533 -12.28 -3.32 26.31
N ILE A 534 -13.57 -3.57 26.07
CA ILE A 534 -14.21 -3.36 24.75
C ILE A 534 -15.32 -2.34 24.97
N SER A 535 -15.28 -1.17 24.33
CA SER A 535 -16.29 -0.14 24.61
C SER A 535 -16.65 0.78 23.44
N ALA A 536 -17.92 1.15 23.40
CA ALA A 536 -18.40 2.34 22.72
C ALA A 536 -17.93 3.57 23.49
N THR A 537 -17.27 4.51 22.80
CA THR A 537 -16.68 5.68 23.41
C THR A 537 -17.03 6.97 22.66
N GLU A 538 -16.87 8.10 23.33
CA GLU A 538 -16.63 9.39 22.70
C GLU A 538 -15.17 9.79 22.91
N VAL A 539 -14.65 10.60 22.00
CA VAL A 539 -13.23 10.95 21.95
C VAL A 539 -13.01 12.45 21.99
N ILE A 540 -11.88 12.85 22.56
CA ILE A 540 -11.33 14.20 22.40
C ILE A 540 -9.83 14.11 22.13
N HIS A 541 -9.32 14.95 21.24
CA HIS A 541 -7.88 15.10 21.02
C HIS A 541 -7.18 15.62 22.27
N VAL A 542 -5.99 15.11 22.54
CA VAL A 542 -5.22 15.45 23.74
C VAL A 542 -3.76 15.76 23.43
N ASN A 543 -3.14 16.50 24.35
CA ASN A 543 -1.72 16.82 24.30
C ASN A 543 -0.88 15.99 25.27
N GLU A 544 0.42 16.29 25.32
CA GLU A 544 1.43 15.59 26.12
C GLU A 544 1.17 15.62 27.64
N LYS A 545 0.23 16.46 28.11
CA LYS A 545 -0.18 16.48 29.52
C LYS A 545 -1.16 15.37 29.87
N TYR A 546 -1.72 14.68 28.88
CA TYR A 546 -2.62 13.56 29.14
C TYR A 546 -1.81 12.36 29.65
N ASN A 547 -2.19 11.87 30.82
CA ASN A 547 -1.54 10.75 31.50
C ASN A 547 -2.49 9.57 31.74
N GLY A 548 -3.55 9.47 30.93
CA GLY A 548 -4.65 8.54 31.16
C GLY A 548 -5.75 9.06 32.11
N THR A 549 -5.60 10.26 32.67
CA THR A 549 -6.61 10.91 33.54
C THR A 549 -6.82 12.38 33.17
N ASN A 550 -7.95 12.96 33.59
CA ASN A 550 -8.27 14.38 33.42
C ASN A 550 -8.20 14.89 31.97
N ALA A 551 -8.72 14.13 31.01
CA ALA A 551 -8.64 14.39 29.57
C ALA A 551 -8.99 15.85 29.18
N LEU A 552 -10.02 16.45 29.80
CA LEU A 552 -10.44 17.83 29.54
C LEU A 552 -9.34 18.88 29.80
N ASN A 553 -8.44 18.65 30.78
CA ASN A 553 -7.33 19.57 31.05
C ASN A 553 -6.22 19.48 29.99
N ALA A 554 -6.15 18.36 29.27
CA ALA A 554 -5.19 18.10 28.21
C ALA A 554 -5.81 18.27 26.81
N GLN A 555 -7.09 18.65 26.71
CA GLN A 555 -7.80 18.72 25.44
C GLN A 555 -7.13 19.68 24.44
N LYS A 556 -7.01 19.24 23.19
CA LYS A 556 -6.58 20.01 22.02
C LYS A 556 -7.75 20.17 21.07
N TYR A 557 -8.51 21.24 21.24
CA TYR A 557 -9.63 21.57 20.34
C TYR A 557 -9.20 22.45 19.15
N TYR A 558 -7.93 22.86 19.11
CA TYR A 558 -7.29 23.60 18.02
C TYR A 558 -5.92 22.96 17.75
N ILE A 559 -5.72 22.45 16.54
CA ILE A 559 -4.49 21.79 16.09
C ILE A 559 -4.00 22.51 14.84
N PRO A 560 -2.97 23.37 14.93
CA PRO A 560 -2.33 23.95 13.75
C PRO A 560 -1.51 22.89 13.00
N SER A 561 -1.25 23.12 11.71
CA SER A 561 -0.55 22.16 10.84
C SER A 561 0.88 21.85 11.27
N ASP A 562 1.55 22.76 11.98
CA ASP A 562 2.88 22.54 12.58
C ASP A 562 2.83 21.69 13.87
N GLN A 563 1.63 21.36 14.35
CA GLN A 563 1.36 20.45 15.46
C GLN A 563 0.55 19.23 14.99
N TYR A 564 0.74 18.82 13.73
CA TYR A 564 0.06 17.69 13.10
C TYR A 564 0.07 16.41 13.95
N TYR A 565 1.09 16.23 14.78
CA TYR A 565 1.26 15.05 15.64
C TYR A 565 0.19 14.89 16.73
N TYR A 566 -0.69 15.86 16.96
CA TYR A 566 -1.87 15.64 17.82
C TYR A 566 -3.03 14.94 17.10
N ILE A 567 -3.00 14.84 15.76
CA ILE A 567 -3.97 14.07 14.98
C ILE A 567 -3.90 12.60 15.39
N GLY A 568 -5.06 11.96 15.54
CA GLY A 568 -5.18 10.55 15.96
C GLY A 568 -4.93 10.29 17.46
N ARG A 569 -4.37 11.25 18.21
CA ARG A 569 -4.08 11.09 19.64
C ARG A 569 -5.26 11.56 20.48
N VAL A 570 -6.02 10.60 20.99
CA VAL A 570 -7.30 10.84 21.67
C VAL A 570 -7.36 10.25 23.08
N ALA A 571 -8.18 10.86 23.92
CA ALA A 571 -8.67 10.27 25.14
C ALA A 571 -10.10 9.75 24.95
N ASN A 572 -10.43 8.64 25.61
CA ASN A 572 -11.73 7.98 25.52
C ASN A 572 -12.56 8.21 26.78
N ARG A 573 -13.87 8.30 26.60
CA ARG A 573 -14.88 8.16 27.66
C ARG A 573 -15.98 7.22 27.18
N GLU A 574 -16.41 6.29 28.02
CA GLU A 574 -17.55 5.41 27.73
C GLU A 574 -18.79 6.25 27.38
N TYR A 575 -19.29 6.08 26.16
CA TYR A 575 -20.47 6.77 25.68
C TYR A 575 -21.02 6.08 24.43
N PHE A 576 -22.31 5.75 24.47
CA PHE A 576 -23.04 5.27 23.30
C PHE A 576 -23.85 6.42 22.71
N ASN A 577 -23.56 6.77 21.46
CA ASN A 577 -24.20 7.88 20.77
C ASN A 577 -25.43 7.48 19.93
N GLY A 578 -25.83 6.21 20.00
CA GLY A 578 -26.91 5.63 19.20
C GLY A 578 -26.45 4.96 17.90
N ASN A 579 -25.21 5.18 17.47
CA ASN A 579 -24.69 4.73 16.18
C ASN A 579 -23.27 4.10 16.23
N ASN A 580 -22.50 4.28 17.31
CA ASN A 580 -21.18 3.67 17.52
C ASN A 580 -21.30 2.26 18.14
N PHE A 581 -21.93 1.35 17.41
CA PHE A 581 -22.22 -0.01 17.88
C PHE A 581 -20.95 -0.81 18.19
N VAL A 582 -21.04 -1.68 19.18
CA VAL A 582 -19.96 -2.58 19.59
C VAL A 582 -20.53 -3.98 19.82
N GLN A 583 -20.13 -4.91 18.98
CA GLN A 583 -20.69 -6.26 18.92
C GLN A 583 -19.56 -7.28 19.14
N VAL A 584 -19.74 -8.16 20.13
CA VAL A 584 -18.72 -9.14 20.51
C VAL A 584 -19.29 -10.55 20.37
N THR A 585 -18.56 -11.41 19.67
CA THR A 585 -18.81 -12.85 19.62
C THR A 585 -17.61 -13.59 20.19
N VAL A 586 -17.86 -14.40 21.22
CA VAL A 586 -16.86 -15.28 21.83
C VAL A 586 -17.22 -16.71 21.44
N GLN A 587 -16.44 -17.27 20.52
CA GLN A 587 -16.70 -18.60 19.97
C GLN A 587 -16.14 -19.69 20.89
N LYS A 588 -16.36 -20.94 20.50
CA LYS A 588 -15.85 -22.11 21.23
C LYS A 588 -14.33 -22.06 21.42
N GLY A 589 -13.90 -22.06 22.68
CA GLY A 589 -12.49 -22.01 23.06
C GLY A 589 -11.91 -20.60 23.11
N GLY A 590 -12.69 -19.57 22.80
CA GLY A 590 -12.36 -18.17 23.00
C GLY A 590 -12.63 -17.72 24.44
N GLU A 591 -11.81 -16.79 24.94
CA GLU A 591 -11.95 -16.23 26.29
C GLU A 591 -11.83 -14.70 26.29
N TRP A 592 -12.74 -14.01 27.01
CA TRP A 592 -12.63 -12.57 27.26
C TRP A 592 -12.65 -12.24 28.75
N ARG A 593 -11.70 -11.41 29.18
CA ARG A 593 -11.55 -10.90 30.55
C ARG A 593 -11.41 -9.36 30.56
N PRO A 594 -12.53 -8.61 30.67
CA PRO A 594 -12.49 -7.17 30.92
C PRO A 594 -11.61 -6.80 32.12
N GLN A 595 -10.94 -5.65 32.08
CA GLN A 595 -10.09 -5.17 33.18
C GLN A 595 -10.74 -4.00 33.94
N LYS A 596 -11.58 -3.24 33.26
CA LYS A 596 -12.48 -2.22 33.78
C LYS A 596 -13.86 -2.42 33.16
N THR A 597 -14.75 -1.49 33.48
CA THR A 597 -16.08 -1.44 32.88
C THR A 597 -15.98 -1.40 31.36
N SER A 598 -16.93 -2.06 30.70
CA SER A 598 -17.05 -2.12 29.25
C SER A 598 -18.48 -1.81 28.84
N LEU A 599 -18.67 -0.95 27.85
CA LEU A 599 -19.98 -0.57 27.32
C LEU A 599 -20.17 -1.11 25.89
N ILE A 600 -21.04 -2.10 25.72
CA ILE A 600 -21.27 -2.77 24.44
C ILE A 600 -22.76 -2.74 24.03
N THR A 601 -23.06 -3.09 22.79
CA THR A 601 -24.45 -3.18 22.29
C THR A 601 -24.91 -4.61 22.02
N TYR A 602 -23.98 -5.55 21.86
CA TYR A 602 -24.29 -6.96 21.62
C TYR A 602 -23.20 -7.88 22.15
N LEU A 603 -23.59 -8.99 22.77
CA LEU A 603 -22.70 -10.07 23.18
C LEU A 603 -23.31 -11.42 22.85
N HIS A 604 -22.56 -12.23 22.11
CA HIS A 604 -22.84 -13.64 21.90
C HIS A 604 -21.69 -14.47 22.45
N ILE A 605 -22.00 -15.37 23.38
CA ILE A 605 -21.05 -16.36 23.88
C ILE A 605 -21.56 -17.71 23.41
N GLU A 606 -20.86 -18.34 22.48
CA GLU A 606 -21.21 -19.65 21.95
C GLU A 606 -20.95 -20.76 22.97
N GLU A 607 -21.44 -21.97 22.68
CA GLU A 607 -21.12 -23.14 23.48
C GLU A 607 -19.60 -23.38 23.53
N GLY A 608 -19.02 -23.27 24.71
CA GLY A 608 -17.58 -23.42 24.96
C GLY A 608 -16.78 -22.12 24.87
N GLY A 609 -17.40 -20.98 24.56
CA GLY A 609 -16.80 -19.65 24.78
C GLY A 609 -16.95 -19.21 26.24
N SER A 610 -16.08 -18.31 26.71
CA SER A 610 -16.06 -17.85 28.11
C SER A 610 -15.85 -16.35 28.27
N VAL A 611 -16.69 -15.70 29.08
CA VAL A 611 -16.51 -14.30 29.49
C VAL A 611 -16.56 -14.19 31.00
N TYR A 612 -15.62 -13.46 31.61
CA TYR A 612 -15.53 -13.28 33.06
C TYR A 612 -15.97 -11.87 33.47
N ALA A 613 -17.27 -11.71 33.74
CA ALA A 613 -17.86 -10.42 34.10
C ALA A 613 -19.26 -10.60 34.72
N ASP A 614 -19.68 -9.60 35.48
CA ASP A 614 -21.09 -9.31 35.69
C ASP A 614 -21.62 -8.45 34.53
N ILE A 615 -22.87 -8.66 34.14
CA ILE A 615 -23.50 -7.90 33.07
C ILE A 615 -24.77 -7.21 33.55
N MET A 616 -24.93 -5.94 33.15
CA MET A 616 -26.09 -5.11 33.44
C MET A 616 -26.71 -4.61 32.13
N ASP A 617 -28.00 -4.85 31.94
CA ASP A 617 -28.78 -4.20 30.89
C ASP A 617 -29.11 -2.77 31.32
N ASN A 618 -28.72 -1.79 30.50
CA ASN A 618 -28.91 -0.37 30.80
C ASN A 618 -30.31 0.13 30.42
N GLY A 619 -31.12 -0.66 29.69
CA GLY A 619 -32.48 -0.33 29.26
C GLY A 619 -32.56 0.61 28.05
N ASP A 620 -31.42 0.93 27.43
CA ASP A 620 -31.28 1.79 26.25
C ASP A 620 -30.70 1.06 25.03
N GLY A 621 -30.61 -0.27 25.10
CA GLY A 621 -30.00 -1.11 24.06
C GLY A 621 -28.50 -1.34 24.25
N THR A 622 -27.91 -0.84 25.35
CA THR A 622 -26.53 -1.12 25.73
C THR A 622 -26.44 -2.04 26.96
N TYR A 623 -25.29 -2.68 27.09
CA TYR A 623 -24.93 -3.56 28.20
C TYR A 623 -23.62 -3.11 28.81
N THR A 624 -23.62 -3.01 30.13
CA THR A 624 -22.43 -2.72 30.93
C THR A 624 -21.85 -4.02 31.45
N LEU A 625 -20.61 -4.34 31.07
CA LEU A 625 -19.85 -5.44 31.65
C LEU A 625 -18.94 -4.91 32.75
N ILE A 626 -18.98 -5.55 33.91
CA ILE A 626 -18.19 -5.20 35.09
C ILE A 626 -17.25 -6.39 35.36
N PRO A 627 -15.92 -6.19 35.40
CA PRO A 627 -14.98 -7.26 35.68
C PRO A 627 -15.31 -7.99 36.98
N SER A 628 -15.44 -9.31 36.92
CA SER A 628 -15.66 -10.16 38.09
C SER A 628 -15.20 -11.59 37.82
N GLU A 629 -15.20 -12.42 38.87
CA GLU A 629 -14.90 -13.86 38.74
C GLU A 629 -16.10 -14.68 38.24
N ASN A 630 -17.24 -14.03 37.97
CA ASN A 630 -18.42 -14.72 37.48
C ASN A 630 -18.24 -15.09 36.00
N LEU A 631 -18.56 -16.35 35.69
CA LEU A 631 -18.42 -16.91 34.35
C LEU A 631 -19.75 -16.86 33.60
N LEU A 632 -19.76 -16.21 32.44
CA LEU A 632 -20.84 -16.20 31.47
C LEU A 632 -20.49 -17.14 30.31
N THR A 633 -21.41 -18.05 29.96
CA THR A 633 -21.25 -19.02 28.85
C THR A 633 -22.59 -19.32 28.19
N ASN A 634 -22.60 -19.60 26.89
CA ASN A 634 -23.80 -20.00 26.14
C ASN A 634 -24.99 -19.04 26.31
N VAL A 635 -24.75 -17.76 26.06
CA VAL A 635 -25.74 -16.68 26.23
C VAL A 635 -25.68 -15.67 25.09
N VAL A 636 -26.81 -15.00 24.85
CA VAL A 636 -26.91 -13.87 23.92
C VAL A 636 -27.53 -12.69 24.66
N PHE A 637 -26.92 -11.51 24.52
CA PHE A 637 -27.44 -10.23 24.99
C PHE A 637 -27.55 -9.24 23.83
N GLY A 638 -28.68 -8.55 23.75
CA GLY A 638 -29.00 -7.63 22.68
C GLY A 638 -29.52 -8.33 21.42
N GLN A 639 -29.76 -7.53 20.38
CA GLN A 639 -30.01 -8.01 19.04
C GLN A 639 -28.84 -7.57 18.18
N ALA A 640 -28.25 -8.50 17.41
CA ALA A 640 -27.28 -8.13 16.40
C ALA A 640 -27.95 -7.15 15.44
N ASN A 641 -27.26 -6.07 15.08
CA ASN A 641 -27.78 -5.13 14.10
C ASN A 641 -27.99 -5.89 12.76
N GLU A 642 -29.16 -5.75 12.13
CA GLU A 642 -29.57 -6.51 10.91
C GLU A 642 -28.55 -6.39 9.76
N LEU A 643 -27.71 -5.35 9.77
CA LEU A 643 -26.60 -5.17 8.83
C LEU A 643 -25.53 -6.29 8.89
N ILE A 644 -25.47 -7.09 9.98
CA ILE A 644 -24.52 -8.20 10.15
C ILE A 644 -25.16 -9.57 9.87
N GLN A 645 -26.49 -9.69 9.86
CA GLN A 645 -27.17 -10.96 9.53
C GLN A 645 -26.99 -11.39 8.06
N VAL A 646 -26.41 -10.56 7.18
CA VAL A 646 -26.28 -10.85 5.73
C VAL A 646 -24.82 -11.01 5.27
N LYS A 647 -23.82 -10.98 6.17
CA LYS A 647 -22.40 -11.10 5.77
C LYS A 647 -21.59 -12.05 6.67
N GLY A 648 -22.20 -13.14 7.11
CA GLY A 648 -21.50 -14.32 7.65
C GLY A 648 -20.73 -15.13 6.59
N GLY A 649 -20.65 -14.63 5.35
CA GLY A 649 -19.74 -15.10 4.31
C GLY A 649 -18.84 -13.94 3.88
N PHE A 650 -17.55 -14.06 4.17
CA PHE A 650 -16.52 -13.11 3.77
C PHE A 650 -16.52 -12.96 2.24
N ALA A 651 -16.71 -11.75 1.72
CA ALA A 651 -16.62 -11.48 0.29
C ALA A 651 -15.83 -10.19 0.05
N PHE A 652 -14.59 -10.33 -0.44
CA PHE A 652 -13.85 -9.24 -1.09
C PHE A 652 -13.08 -9.76 -2.30
N GLY A 653 -13.28 -9.08 -3.43
CA GLY A 653 -12.65 -9.31 -4.73
C GLY A 653 -13.36 -8.48 -5.81
N PRO A 654 -12.67 -7.96 -6.84
CA PRO A 654 -13.29 -7.05 -7.82
C PRO A 654 -14.23 -7.83 -8.75
N GLY A 655 -15.56 -7.71 -8.50
CA GLY A 655 -16.59 -8.27 -9.40
C GLY A 655 -17.79 -8.98 -8.76
N GLY A 656 -18.19 -8.69 -7.52
CA GLY A 656 -19.27 -9.43 -6.85
C GLY A 656 -20.63 -9.44 -7.57
N PRO A 657 -21.28 -10.62 -7.65
CA PRO A 657 -22.59 -10.75 -6.99
C PRO A 657 -22.79 -12.10 -6.28
N GLY A 658 -23.42 -12.05 -5.09
CA GLY A 658 -24.18 -13.15 -4.49
C GLY A 658 -23.37 -14.24 -3.77
N GLY A 659 -23.26 -14.13 -2.44
CA GLY A 659 -22.79 -15.22 -1.56
C GLY A 659 -23.96 -15.91 -0.86
N PHE A 660 -24.01 -17.24 -0.99
CA PHE A 660 -24.97 -18.15 -0.35
C PHE A 660 -24.61 -18.38 1.13
N ASP A 661 -25.60 -18.50 2.00
CA ASP A 661 -25.45 -18.76 3.44
C ASP A 661 -25.50 -20.28 3.75
N PRO A 662 -24.41 -20.91 4.25
CA PRO A 662 -24.40 -22.32 4.63
C PRO A 662 -25.28 -22.67 5.85
N SER A 663 -25.65 -21.70 6.68
CA SER A 663 -26.49 -21.93 7.87
C SER A 663 -27.95 -22.24 7.51
N MET A 664 -28.39 -21.92 6.30
CA MET A 664 -29.71 -22.27 5.75
C MET A 664 -29.88 -23.78 5.45
N MET A 665 -28.81 -24.58 5.47
CA MET A 665 -28.90 -26.04 5.31
C MET A 665 -29.18 -26.78 6.63
N GLY A 666 -29.07 -26.10 7.79
CA GLY A 666 -29.33 -26.69 9.10
C GLY A 666 -30.82 -26.95 9.40
N ASP A 667 -31.71 -26.16 8.79
CA ASP A 667 -33.16 -26.19 9.01
C ASP A 667 -33.95 -26.88 7.88
N PHE A 668 -33.27 -27.60 6.97
CA PHE A 668 -33.95 -28.31 5.90
C PHE A 668 -34.57 -29.62 6.41
N ASP A 669 -35.82 -29.57 6.83
CA ASP A 669 -36.65 -30.75 7.09
C ASP A 669 -37.13 -31.36 5.75
N PRO A 670 -36.65 -32.54 5.32
CA PRO A 670 -37.02 -33.15 4.04
C PRO A 670 -38.51 -33.50 3.95
N SER A 671 -39.26 -33.46 5.06
CA SER A 671 -40.70 -33.72 5.07
C SER A 671 -41.55 -32.55 4.55
N GLN A 672 -40.97 -31.36 4.35
CA GLN A 672 -41.69 -30.18 3.82
C GLN A 672 -41.80 -30.15 2.28
N MET A 673 -41.16 -31.08 1.55
CA MET A 673 -41.26 -31.19 0.08
C MET A 673 -42.47 -32.02 -0.42
N GLU A 674 -43.37 -32.47 0.46
CA GLU A 674 -44.49 -33.34 0.07
C GLU A 674 -45.65 -32.62 -0.67
N GLY A 675 -45.49 -31.33 -1.01
CA GLY A 675 -46.56 -30.51 -1.62
C GLY A 675 -46.21 -29.72 -2.89
N PHE A 676 -45.04 -29.92 -3.49
CA PHE A 676 -44.64 -29.12 -4.66
C PHE A 676 -45.25 -29.67 -5.97
N ASP A 677 -46.19 -28.93 -6.57
CA ASP A 677 -46.81 -29.24 -7.86
C ASP A 677 -46.09 -28.49 -9.00
N PRO A 678 -45.36 -29.20 -9.90
CA PRO A 678 -44.59 -28.59 -10.99
C PRO A 678 -45.43 -27.92 -12.08
N SER A 679 -46.76 -28.02 -12.06
CA SER A 679 -47.64 -27.45 -13.09
C SER A 679 -47.78 -25.92 -13.05
N GLN A 680 -47.12 -25.23 -12.11
CA GLN A 680 -47.24 -23.78 -11.90
C GLN A 680 -46.17 -22.93 -12.63
N MET A 681 -45.18 -23.53 -13.32
CA MET A 681 -44.13 -22.81 -14.08
C MET A 681 -44.49 -22.52 -15.56
N GLY A 682 -45.76 -22.18 -15.84
CA GLY A 682 -46.30 -22.08 -17.20
C GLY A 682 -45.85 -20.92 -18.10
N ASP A 683 -45.00 -19.99 -17.64
CA ASP A 683 -44.76 -18.71 -18.34
C ASP A 683 -43.28 -18.41 -18.68
N PHE A 684 -42.43 -19.42 -18.85
CA PHE A 684 -41.05 -19.20 -19.28
C PHE A 684 -40.94 -19.17 -20.82
N ASP A 685 -40.74 -17.99 -21.41
CA ASP A 685 -40.57 -17.76 -22.86
C ASP A 685 -39.09 -17.53 -23.22
N PRO A 686 -38.40 -18.51 -23.83
CA PRO A 686 -36.97 -18.43 -24.18
C PRO A 686 -36.67 -17.45 -25.33
N SER A 687 -37.68 -16.92 -26.03
CA SER A 687 -37.48 -16.02 -27.18
C SER A 687 -37.00 -14.61 -26.79
N LYS A 688 -36.85 -14.31 -25.49
CA LYS A 688 -36.42 -12.99 -24.99
C LYS A 688 -34.95 -12.88 -24.58
N MET A 689 -34.14 -13.91 -24.78
CA MET A 689 -32.68 -13.88 -24.57
C MET A 689 -31.93 -14.10 -25.89
N PRO A 690 -31.69 -13.05 -26.70
CA PRO A 690 -31.06 -13.18 -28.02
C PRO A 690 -29.56 -13.56 -27.99
N ASP A 691 -28.90 -13.54 -26.83
CA ASP A 691 -27.45 -13.79 -26.71
C ASP A 691 -27.10 -15.11 -25.98
N PHE A 692 -28.06 -16.00 -25.75
CA PHE A 692 -27.77 -17.30 -25.15
C PHE A 692 -27.36 -18.31 -26.25
N ASP A 693 -26.08 -18.64 -26.34
CA ASP A 693 -25.52 -19.65 -27.25
C ASP A 693 -25.27 -20.97 -26.48
N PRO A 694 -26.12 -22.00 -26.65
CA PRO A 694 -25.97 -23.28 -25.95
C PRO A 694 -24.74 -24.08 -26.38
N SER A 695 -24.08 -23.71 -27.49
CA SER A 695 -22.89 -24.42 -27.98
C SER A 695 -21.63 -24.18 -27.16
N LYS A 696 -21.66 -23.28 -26.17
CA LYS A 696 -20.53 -22.98 -25.28
C LYS A 696 -20.52 -23.75 -23.96
N MET A 697 -21.46 -24.66 -23.73
CA MET A 697 -21.46 -25.59 -22.59
C MET A 697 -20.83 -26.96 -22.94
N GLU A 698 -19.69 -26.97 -23.64
CA GLU A 698 -18.90 -28.21 -23.80
C GLU A 698 -18.29 -28.60 -22.46
N GLY A 699 -18.94 -29.55 -21.76
CA GLY A 699 -18.45 -30.11 -20.50
C GLY A 699 -19.52 -30.80 -19.64
N PHE A 700 -20.81 -30.63 -19.96
CA PHE A 700 -21.88 -31.29 -19.21
C PHE A 700 -22.07 -32.74 -19.68
N ASP A 701 -21.70 -33.70 -18.83
CA ASP A 701 -21.95 -35.13 -19.04
C ASP A 701 -23.39 -35.50 -18.58
N PRO A 702 -24.31 -35.86 -19.49
CA PRO A 702 -25.70 -36.18 -19.13
C PRO A 702 -25.85 -37.48 -18.35
N SER A 703 -24.81 -38.29 -18.21
CA SER A 703 -24.88 -39.58 -17.52
C SER A 703 -24.95 -39.49 -15.99
N GLN A 704 -24.79 -38.29 -15.40
CA GLN A 704 -24.87 -38.09 -13.95
C GLN A 704 -26.25 -37.74 -13.40
N MET A 705 -27.27 -37.54 -14.26
CA MET A 705 -28.67 -37.39 -13.82
C MET A 705 -29.43 -38.71 -14.01
N GLY A 706 -29.25 -39.64 -13.06
CA GLY A 706 -29.84 -40.99 -13.09
C GLY A 706 -31.37 -41.07 -12.95
N ASP A 707 -32.07 -39.97 -12.67
CA ASP A 707 -33.52 -39.98 -12.35
C ASP A 707 -34.39 -39.06 -13.23
N PHE A 708 -33.91 -38.61 -14.39
CA PHE A 708 -34.72 -37.78 -15.30
C PHE A 708 -35.61 -38.63 -16.21
N ASP A 709 -36.94 -38.58 -16.01
CA ASP A 709 -37.94 -39.18 -16.90
C ASP A 709 -38.38 -38.18 -17.98
N PRO A 710 -37.96 -38.35 -19.25
CA PRO A 710 -38.27 -37.41 -20.33
C PRO A 710 -39.76 -37.40 -20.72
N SER A 711 -40.55 -38.38 -20.28
CA SER A 711 -41.97 -38.48 -20.63
C SER A 711 -42.85 -37.43 -19.92
N LYS A 712 -42.29 -36.64 -19.00
CA LYS A 712 -42.98 -35.58 -18.26
C LYS A 712 -42.78 -34.16 -18.82
N MET A 713 -42.02 -34.01 -19.90
CA MET A 713 -41.85 -32.74 -20.61
C MET A 713 -42.28 -32.90 -22.07
N PRO A 714 -43.52 -32.50 -22.44
CA PRO A 714 -44.07 -32.77 -23.78
C PRO A 714 -43.34 -32.07 -24.93
N ASP A 715 -42.46 -31.09 -24.64
CA ASP A 715 -41.73 -30.30 -25.63
C ASP A 715 -40.21 -30.59 -25.68
N PHE A 716 -39.73 -31.64 -24.99
CA PHE A 716 -38.33 -32.05 -25.05
C PHE A 716 -38.09 -33.01 -26.25
N ASP A 717 -37.36 -32.56 -27.27
CA ASP A 717 -36.95 -33.37 -28.43
C ASP A 717 -35.45 -33.72 -28.36
N PRO A 718 -35.08 -34.95 -27.94
CA PRO A 718 -33.69 -35.37 -27.80
C PRO A 718 -32.94 -35.44 -29.13
N SER A 719 -33.63 -35.46 -30.28
CA SER A 719 -33.01 -35.58 -31.61
C SER A 719 -32.24 -34.34 -32.06
N LYS A 720 -32.30 -33.25 -31.28
CA LYS A 720 -31.56 -32.01 -31.53
C LYS A 720 -30.16 -31.97 -30.92
N PHE A 721 -29.79 -32.97 -30.13
CA PHE A 721 -28.42 -33.18 -29.66
C PHE A 721 -27.77 -34.24 -30.55
N GLY A 722 -26.72 -33.85 -31.27
CA GLY A 722 -26.07 -34.70 -32.26
C GLY A 722 -25.54 -36.01 -31.66
N ASN A 723 -25.68 -37.11 -32.38
CA ASN A 723 -25.17 -38.41 -31.96
C ASN A 723 -23.64 -38.37 -31.77
N PRO A 724 -23.10 -38.99 -30.70
CA PRO A 724 -21.66 -39.14 -30.53
C PRO A 724 -21.07 -40.13 -31.55
N PRO A 725 -19.83 -39.92 -32.03
CA PRO A 725 -19.13 -40.90 -32.86
C PRO A 725 -18.74 -42.14 -32.04
N MET A 726 -18.99 -43.32 -32.60
CA MET A 726 -18.56 -44.61 -32.06
C MET A 726 -17.03 -44.80 -32.21
N PRO A 727 -16.37 -45.50 -31.27
CA PRO A 727 -14.92 -45.69 -31.28
C PRO A 727 -14.49 -46.77 -32.29
N THR A 728 -13.45 -46.49 -33.08
CA THR A 728 -12.70 -47.52 -33.80
C THR A 728 -11.44 -47.88 -33.02
N GLN A 729 -11.40 -49.11 -32.51
CA GLN A 729 -10.17 -49.79 -32.08
C GLN A 729 -9.27 -50.05 -33.28
N ASP A 730 -7.99 -49.69 -33.22
CA ASP A 730 -6.89 -50.67 -33.25
C ASP A 730 -5.50 -50.00 -33.14
N GLY A 731 -4.69 -50.53 -32.22
CA GLY A 731 -3.30 -50.91 -32.55
C GLY A 731 -2.14 -49.92 -32.39
N THR A 732 -1.70 -49.68 -31.14
CA THR A 732 -0.29 -49.74 -30.64
C THR A 732 0.79 -48.79 -31.25
N PRO A 733 2.03 -48.68 -30.69
CA PRO A 733 2.41 -47.60 -29.76
C PRO A 733 3.74 -46.88 -30.14
N GLU A 734 4.21 -46.00 -29.24
CA GLU A 734 5.56 -45.40 -29.17
C GLU A 734 5.88 -44.24 -30.12
N LYS A 735 6.03 -43.03 -29.57
CA LYS A 735 7.26 -42.55 -28.94
C LYS A 735 7.04 -41.29 -28.12
#